data_AF-A0A0J9UAW8-F1
#
_entry.id   AF-A0A0J9UAW8-F1
#
_cell.length_a   1.000
_cell.length_b   1.000
_cell.length_c   1.000
_cell.angle_alpha   90.00
_cell.angle_beta   90.00
_cell.angle_gamma   90.00
#
_symmetry.space_group_name_H-M   'P 1'
#
loop_
_entity.id
_entity.type
_entity.pdbx_description
1 polymer ?
#
loop_
_entity_poly.entity_id
_entity_poly.type
_entity_poly.pdbx_seq_one_letter_code
_entity_poly.pdbx_strand_id
1 'polypeptide(L)'
;MWACINRASVTRGGNGNTAVSFSGCGRWSRRCRPRSLRTIIGAGERGPYVSVSVLTHSCRTFYPPPPAPTPPQQLHLQLRPQQHQLLLHNLQSETPTTTTTIPPRPTIIAAPARNIFRTATNKRLPFFILRRSYSSATMAESELKWPAARVRKTFLEYFEQRGHTIVPSSSVVPHNDPTLLFTNAGMNQFKPIFLGTIGKTDPMAGLKAAVDSQKCIRAGGKHNDLDDVGKDSYHHTFFEMLGNWSFGDYFKKEAISYSWELLTKIYGLDPDRLYVTYFEGDEKLKLEPDLEAKELWLSVGVPEDHILPGNMKDNFWEMGDQGPCGPCSEIHYDKVGGGRNAASLVNMDDPMVVEVWNNVFMQYDRQKDGSLKSLPAKHIDTGMGYERLVSALQDTVSNYATDCFTPLFQKIQEVTGARPYTDKYGKDDADGIDTAYRVVADHIRTLSFSIADGAVPNNDGRGYVVRRVLRRGVRYARKYFNADIGAFFSKILPALVDQMGEQFPELVKKQQDIKEILDEEEVAFARTLDRGEAQFEKYAAEATKGGSKKLEGDVVWRLYDTFGFPVDLTRLMAEERSLEIDDAEVEAARIKAREASKAVKESVQTFSKLNVHQISELEKDLKVERTNDDAKFAQGDTKGKVQLIYDGQSFLKSTKDVPEKTALGLLIDKTNFYAESGGQVADTGRIVIDDVAEFKVLDVQNYGGYILHSGYIEYGTLSSGDEVICEYDELRRSPIRNNHSGTHILNHSLREVLGDDVNQKGSLVDNEKLRFDFSHKTGVKIEELKKIEDMSNAYIRRKDKIFSKEVDLELARQIEGCRAVFGETYPDPVRVVSIGRDIDEMLADPKKKEWRQYSVEFCGGTHVEQTGLIKDLILIEESGIAKGIRRIIAYTGEAAHQVQREADEFSKKIDALDKLPFGPEKEAQVKAVSVELSQLTISTLTKDEFNKRFQKISAAVTAEQKKRQKAESKTALDIVQKYFEANKDAKWFVGRLPVGATGSKALPDVVKHYQGKDKEKTVYLFAGSKEEGAVAHGVYVGTHLASQGVTAEQWAASVSEIIGGRSGGKEPVRQGQGTKPENIDEGVETATKWLNEKLKL
;
A
#
# COMPACT_ATOMS: atom_id res chain seq x y z
N MET A 1 5.72 -8.38 51.91
CA MET A 1 5.48 -8.88 53.28
C MET A 1 4.50 -7.92 53.93
N TRP A 2 3.37 -8.41 54.48
CA TRP A 2 2.33 -7.63 55.19
C TRP A 2 1.62 -6.56 54.32
N ALA A 3 0.40 -6.10 54.60
CA ALA A 3 -0.66 -6.48 55.57
C ALA A 3 -2.01 -6.59 54.79
N CYS A 4 -2.92 -7.52 55.05
CA CYS A 4 -3.98 -7.52 56.09
C CYS A 4 -4.79 -6.19 56.12
N ILE A 5 -6.13 -6.19 56.09
CA ILE A 5 -7.03 -6.75 57.13
C ILE A 5 -8.44 -7.13 56.58
N ASN A 6 -8.95 -8.31 57.01
CA ASN A 6 -10.32 -8.73 57.43
C ASN A 6 -11.61 -7.94 57.03
N ARG A 7 -12.85 -8.50 57.00
CA ARG A 7 -13.44 -9.88 57.10
C ARG A 7 -14.97 -9.82 56.87
N ALA A 8 -15.56 -10.84 56.22
CA ALA A 8 -16.77 -11.61 56.63
C ALA A 8 -17.25 -12.51 55.45
N SER A 9 -17.55 -13.81 55.47
CA SER A 9 -17.57 -14.95 56.43
C SER A 9 -18.96 -15.60 56.71
N VAL A 10 -19.42 -16.47 55.79
CA VAL A 10 -20.42 -17.57 55.98
C VAL A 10 -20.10 -18.62 54.87
N THR A 11 -19.39 -19.74 55.08
CA THR A 11 -19.77 -21.07 55.65
C THR A 11 -20.90 -21.83 54.89
N ARG A 12 -20.82 -23.14 54.57
CA ARG A 12 -19.76 -24.17 54.71
C ARG A 12 -20.10 -25.47 53.93
N GLY A 13 -19.08 -26.26 53.56
CA GLY A 13 -19.16 -27.72 53.31
C GLY A 13 -19.43 -28.17 51.85
N GLY A 14 -18.97 -29.35 51.40
CA GLY A 14 -18.05 -30.31 52.05
C GLY A 14 -17.96 -31.67 51.32
N ASN A 15 -16.82 -32.37 51.50
CA ASN A 15 -16.45 -33.70 50.95
C ASN A 15 -16.17 -33.77 49.43
N GLY A 16 -15.23 -34.59 48.93
CA GLY A 16 -14.19 -35.37 49.64
C GLY A 16 -13.49 -36.45 48.77
N ASN A 17 -12.25 -36.84 49.16
CA ASN A 17 -11.45 -37.98 48.64
C ASN A 17 -10.99 -37.92 47.16
N THR A 18 -9.91 -38.57 46.69
CA THR A 18 -8.91 -39.51 47.28
C THR A 18 -7.52 -39.24 46.63
N ALA A 19 -6.37 -39.28 47.32
CA ALA A 19 -5.33 -40.35 47.34
C ALA A 19 -5.04 -41.04 45.97
N VAL A 20 -3.81 -41.41 45.52
CA VAL A 20 -2.60 -42.04 46.14
C VAL A 20 -1.34 -41.72 45.25
N SER A 21 -0.11 -42.20 45.51
CA SER A 21 1.00 -41.58 46.27
C SER A 21 2.37 -42.26 45.96
N PHE A 22 3.53 -41.55 46.14
CA PHE A 22 4.94 -42.07 46.12
C PHE A 22 5.44 -42.78 44.81
N SER A 23 6.73 -43.06 44.51
CA SER A 23 8.12 -42.57 44.84
C SER A 23 9.11 -43.19 43.80
N GLY A 24 10.43 -42.90 43.68
CA GLY A 24 11.32 -41.87 44.23
C GLY A 24 12.83 -42.28 44.25
N CYS A 25 13.75 -41.29 44.36
CA CYS A 25 15.18 -41.39 44.80
C CYS A 25 16.35 -41.65 43.79
N GLY A 26 17.39 -40.78 43.84
CA GLY A 26 18.80 -41.04 43.43
C GLY A 26 19.27 -40.46 42.07
N ARG A 27 20.53 -40.02 41.86
CA ARG A 27 21.71 -39.82 42.74
C ARG A 27 22.80 -38.91 42.08
N TRP A 28 23.59 -38.19 42.88
CA TRP A 28 24.97 -37.66 42.62
C TRP A 28 25.17 -36.52 41.59
N SER A 29 26.39 -35.95 41.43
CA SER A 29 27.03 -34.91 42.28
C SER A 29 28.48 -34.53 41.83
N ARG A 30 28.88 -33.24 41.86
CA ARG A 30 30.22 -32.70 42.27
C ARG A 30 30.38 -31.17 42.01
N ARG A 31 31.51 -30.58 42.47
CA ARG A 31 31.85 -29.13 42.50
C ARG A 31 33.07 -28.80 41.63
N CYS A 32 33.28 -27.51 41.28
CA CYS A 32 34.58 -26.82 41.42
C CYS A 32 34.47 -25.26 41.40
N ARG A 33 35.57 -24.56 41.73
CA ARG A 33 35.72 -23.07 41.86
C ARG A 33 37.20 -22.68 41.66
N PRO A 34 37.56 -21.45 41.19
CA PRO A 34 38.04 -20.34 42.06
C PRO A 34 37.45 -18.94 41.66
N ARG A 35 37.31 -17.92 42.54
CA ARG A 35 38.26 -16.84 42.99
C ARG A 35 38.89 -16.02 41.82
N SER A 36 39.05 -14.69 41.88
CA SER A 36 39.24 -13.72 43.00
C SER A 36 38.51 -12.36 42.75
N LEU A 37 37.90 -11.64 43.70
CA LEU A 37 38.36 -11.01 44.97
C LEU A 37 39.03 -9.61 44.81
N ARG A 38 38.29 -8.53 45.09
CA ARG A 38 38.72 -7.37 45.92
C ARG A 38 37.50 -6.56 46.41
N THR A 39 37.68 -5.83 47.51
CA THR A 39 36.67 -5.10 48.30
C THR A 39 37.42 -3.99 49.08
N ILE A 40 36.76 -2.88 49.50
CA ILE A 40 36.86 -2.20 50.82
C ILE A 40 36.46 -0.69 50.80
N ILE A 41 35.36 -0.39 51.51
CA ILE A 41 35.07 0.71 52.49
C ILE A 41 35.20 2.21 52.11
N GLY A 42 34.17 2.99 52.52
CA GLY A 42 34.16 4.47 52.66
C GLY A 42 32.85 5.10 52.13
N ALA A 43 31.77 5.43 52.85
CA ALA A 43 31.42 5.64 54.28
C ALA A 43 31.30 7.13 54.71
N GLY A 44 30.06 7.66 54.70
CA GLY A 44 29.64 8.95 55.30
C GLY A 44 29.91 10.22 54.48
N GLU A 45 29.27 11.38 54.73
CA GLU A 45 28.00 11.66 55.44
C GLU A 45 27.56 13.14 55.20
N ARG A 46 26.24 13.43 55.19
CA ARG A 46 25.57 14.77 55.31
C ARG A 46 25.71 15.79 54.13
N GLY A 47 24.70 16.67 54.03
CA GLY A 47 24.68 17.92 53.22
C GLY A 47 25.08 19.16 54.07
N PRO A 48 24.58 20.40 53.84
CA PRO A 48 23.22 20.72 53.34
C PRO A 48 22.99 22.02 52.50
N TYR A 49 21.81 22.12 51.85
CA TYR A 49 20.86 23.28 51.68
C TYR A 49 21.21 24.75 51.29
N VAL A 50 20.18 25.38 50.64
CA VAL A 50 19.74 26.81 50.45
C VAL A 50 20.35 27.77 49.39
N SER A 51 19.42 28.48 48.71
CA SER A 51 19.47 29.82 48.06
C SER A 51 20.36 30.01 46.82
N VAL A 52 19.94 30.59 45.67
CA VAL A 52 18.89 31.57 45.28
C VAL A 52 19.18 33.03 45.67
N SER A 53 19.53 33.88 44.67
CA SER A 53 19.22 35.32 44.60
C SER A 53 19.62 35.94 43.23
N VAL A 54 19.00 37.07 42.87
CA VAL A 54 19.11 37.75 41.55
C VAL A 54 19.51 39.22 41.71
N LEU A 55 20.45 39.72 40.89
CA LEU A 55 20.72 41.14 40.57
C LEU A 55 21.24 41.20 39.11
N THR A 56 20.67 41.86 38.09
CA THR A 56 20.03 43.19 37.83
C THR A 56 20.99 44.31 37.37
N HIS A 57 20.45 45.25 36.58
CA HIS A 57 21.06 46.48 35.98
C HIS A 57 21.94 46.25 34.73
N SER A 58 21.56 46.68 33.51
CA SER A 58 21.43 48.04 32.90
C SER A 58 22.71 48.47 32.13
N CYS A 59 22.71 49.29 31.06
CA CYS A 59 21.67 50.17 30.52
C CYS A 59 21.80 50.45 28.99
N ARG A 60 20.87 51.26 28.47
CA ARG A 60 20.75 52.00 27.19
C ARG A 60 22.07 52.62 26.66
N THR A 61 22.29 53.02 25.39
CA THR A 61 21.57 53.04 24.07
C THR A 61 22.54 53.56 22.99
N PHE A 62 22.30 53.32 21.68
CA PHE A 62 22.24 54.36 20.60
C PHE A 62 22.00 53.79 19.18
N TYR A 63 21.19 54.53 18.39
CA TYR A 63 20.94 54.51 16.92
C TYR A 63 21.05 56.00 16.46
N PRO A 64 21.01 56.44 15.17
CA PRO A 64 20.28 55.89 14.01
C PRO A 64 21.10 56.06 12.65
N PRO A 65 20.56 56.31 11.41
CA PRO A 65 21.12 55.69 10.18
C PRO A 65 21.55 56.65 9.01
N PRO A 66 20.94 56.68 7.78
CA PRO A 66 21.66 56.52 6.49
C PRO A 66 21.80 57.82 5.66
N PRO A 67 22.34 57.79 4.40
CA PRO A 67 21.44 57.80 3.23
C PRO A 67 21.99 57.20 1.90
N ALA A 68 21.15 57.25 0.86
CA ALA A 68 21.44 57.20 -0.60
C ALA A 68 20.46 58.21 -1.30
N PRO A 69 20.44 58.49 -2.63
CA PRO A 69 21.15 57.86 -3.77
C PRO A 69 21.64 58.84 -4.90
N THR A 70 21.81 58.33 -6.13
CA THR A 70 21.80 58.98 -7.49
C THR A 70 23.06 59.64 -8.12
N PRO A 71 23.19 59.69 -9.48
CA PRO A 71 24.46 59.82 -10.24
C PRO A 71 24.55 61.11 -11.13
N PRO A 72 25.55 61.37 -12.04
CA PRO A 72 25.70 60.66 -13.35
C PRO A 72 27.13 60.67 -14.04
N GLN A 73 27.17 60.18 -15.30
CA GLN A 73 28.12 60.47 -16.42
C GLN A 73 29.50 59.78 -16.60
N GLN A 74 29.61 59.06 -17.74
CA GLN A 74 30.69 59.03 -18.77
C GLN A 74 32.10 58.49 -18.39
N LEU A 75 32.84 57.80 -19.27
CA LEU A 75 33.02 57.99 -20.73
C LEU A 75 32.76 56.75 -21.62
N HIS A 76 32.60 57.00 -22.93
CA HIS A 76 32.45 56.00 -23.99
C HIS A 76 33.64 56.03 -24.97
N LEU A 77 33.90 54.90 -25.63
CA LEU A 77 34.44 54.86 -26.99
C LEU A 77 33.56 53.94 -27.85
N GLN A 78 33.44 54.23 -29.15
CA GLN A 78 32.51 53.58 -30.09
C GLN A 78 33.24 52.46 -30.88
N LEU A 79 32.57 51.54 -31.60
CA LEU A 79 31.83 51.79 -32.86
C LEU A 79 30.76 50.72 -33.18
N ARG A 80 30.04 50.97 -34.28
CA ARG A 80 28.78 50.32 -34.71
C ARG A 80 29.01 48.96 -35.40
N PRO A 81 27.94 48.24 -35.76
CA PRO A 81 27.52 48.33 -37.17
C PRO A 81 26.00 48.49 -37.39
N GLN A 82 25.60 48.90 -38.59
CA GLN A 82 24.20 48.94 -39.05
C GLN A 82 24.11 48.77 -40.57
N GLN A 83 23.03 48.10 -41.04
CA GLN A 83 22.43 48.11 -42.39
C GLN A 83 23.12 47.41 -43.60
N HIS A 84 22.38 46.43 -44.14
CA HIS A 84 22.05 46.10 -45.55
C HIS A 84 22.98 46.46 -46.74
N GLN A 85 23.16 45.49 -47.67
CA GLN A 85 22.67 45.48 -49.08
C GLN A 85 23.04 44.12 -49.77
N LEU A 86 22.11 43.37 -50.39
CA LEU A 86 21.67 43.28 -51.81
C LEU A 86 22.48 42.37 -52.78
N LEU A 87 21.75 41.37 -53.33
CA LEU A 87 21.72 40.83 -54.71
C LEU A 87 22.91 40.08 -55.41
N LEU A 88 22.64 38.78 -55.64
CA LEU A 88 22.70 38.02 -56.92
C LEU A 88 24.02 37.44 -57.52
N HIS A 89 23.82 36.28 -58.19
CA HIS A 89 24.72 35.51 -59.09
C HIS A 89 25.96 34.85 -58.41
N ASN A 90 26.47 33.66 -58.76
CA ASN A 90 26.18 32.60 -59.76
C ASN A 90 26.95 31.30 -59.35
N LEU A 91 26.88 30.07 -59.94
CA LEU A 91 26.19 29.47 -61.10
C LEU A 91 26.15 27.91 -60.98
N GLN A 92 25.12 27.26 -61.57
CA GLN A 92 25.12 25.89 -62.16
C GLN A 92 25.40 24.62 -61.32
N SER A 93 25.37 23.46 -62.01
CA SER A 93 25.02 22.11 -61.53
C SER A 93 25.72 20.99 -62.31
N GLU A 94 25.93 19.79 -61.74
CA GLU A 94 26.27 18.58 -62.52
C GLU A 94 25.99 17.24 -61.80
N THR A 95 25.84 16.14 -62.56
CA THR A 95 25.66 14.73 -62.10
C THR A 95 26.16 13.70 -63.14
N PRO A 96 26.70 12.53 -62.73
CA PRO A 96 26.76 11.33 -63.59
C PRO A 96 26.55 9.96 -62.88
N THR A 97 26.63 8.83 -63.62
CA THR A 97 26.33 7.42 -63.22
C THR A 97 27.41 6.41 -63.73
N THR A 98 27.38 5.05 -63.71
CA THR A 98 26.33 3.99 -63.65
C THR A 98 26.90 2.57 -63.37
N THR A 99 26.08 1.60 -62.90
CA THR A 99 26.24 0.09 -62.99
C THR A 99 27.43 -0.58 -62.22
N THR A 100 27.50 -1.91 -61.95
CA THR A 100 26.61 -3.09 -62.24
C THR A 100 26.23 -3.86 -60.92
N THR A 101 26.27 -5.19 -60.64
CA THR A 101 26.65 -6.47 -61.30
C THR A 101 25.94 -7.68 -60.59
N ILE A 102 25.80 -8.85 -61.26
CA ILE A 102 25.23 -10.16 -60.79
C ILE A 102 25.79 -11.32 -61.67
N PRO A 103 25.62 -12.66 -61.43
CA PRO A 103 24.74 -13.47 -60.53
C PRO A 103 25.59 -14.38 -59.58
N PRO A 104 25.25 -15.62 -59.08
CA PRO A 104 24.07 -16.53 -59.12
C PRO A 104 23.46 -16.87 -57.72
N ARG A 105 22.39 -17.68 -57.49
CA ARG A 105 21.54 -18.69 -58.21
C ARG A 105 21.88 -20.20 -58.02
N PRO A 106 20.94 -21.17 -58.29
CA PRO A 106 19.57 -21.10 -58.85
C PRO A 106 18.48 -20.87 -57.76
N THR A 107 17.22 -21.35 -57.66
CA THR A 107 16.24 -22.29 -58.32
C THR A 107 14.86 -21.99 -57.63
N ILE A 108 13.62 -22.47 -57.92
CA ILE A 108 12.74 -22.90 -59.05
C ILE A 108 11.36 -23.23 -58.35
N ILE A 109 10.10 -23.18 -58.83
CA ILE A 109 9.29 -22.99 -60.07
C ILE A 109 7.89 -22.46 -59.57
N ALA A 110 6.98 -21.75 -60.28
CA ALA A 110 7.02 -21.01 -61.55
C ALA A 110 5.96 -19.86 -61.62
N ALA A 111 4.75 -20.10 -62.18
CA ALA A 111 3.88 -19.10 -62.84
C ALA A 111 2.49 -19.72 -63.23
N PRO A 112 1.50 -19.05 -63.91
CA PRO A 112 1.60 -17.77 -64.65
C PRO A 112 0.41 -16.78 -64.75
N ALA A 113 0.75 -15.54 -65.17
CA ALA A 113 0.01 -14.64 -66.10
C ALA A 113 -1.32 -13.94 -65.63
N ARG A 114 -1.66 -12.71 -66.07
CA ARG A 114 -0.98 -11.67 -66.90
C ARG A 114 -1.69 -10.29 -66.80
N ASN A 115 -0.92 -9.18 -66.81
CA ASN A 115 -1.19 -7.90 -67.53
C ASN A 115 -2.44 -7.02 -67.13
N ILE A 116 -2.52 -5.68 -67.30
CA ILE A 116 -1.58 -4.63 -67.77
C ILE A 116 -2.06 -3.19 -67.35
N PHE A 117 -1.19 -2.18 -67.55
CA PHE A 117 -1.42 -0.71 -67.60
C PHE A 117 -1.56 0.11 -66.29
N ARG A 118 -1.67 1.45 -66.46
CA ARG A 118 -0.98 2.48 -65.67
C ARG A 118 -1.73 3.82 -65.69
N THR A 119 -1.43 4.68 -64.69
CA THR A 119 -1.54 6.16 -64.68
C THR A 119 -2.92 6.88 -64.66
N ALA A 120 -2.97 7.89 -63.77
CA ALA A 120 -3.52 9.25 -63.95
C ALA A 120 -4.92 9.64 -63.42
N THR A 121 -4.89 10.30 -62.26
CA THR A 121 -5.52 11.62 -61.95
C THR A 121 -7.05 11.81 -61.77
N ASN A 122 -7.31 12.69 -60.80
CA ASN A 122 -8.28 13.79 -60.76
C ASN A 122 -9.53 13.62 -59.86
N LYS A 123 -9.90 14.74 -59.20
CA LYS A 123 -11.01 14.83 -58.24
C LYS A 123 -12.30 15.24 -58.97
N ARG A 124 -13.44 14.64 -58.61
CA ARG A 124 -14.70 15.34 -58.27
C ARG A 124 -15.76 14.39 -57.70
N LEU A 125 -16.53 14.91 -56.75
CA LEU A 125 -17.79 14.38 -56.21
C LEU A 125 -18.97 14.79 -57.14
N PRO A 126 -20.24 14.36 -56.91
CA PRO A 126 -20.79 13.41 -55.91
C PRO A 126 -21.85 12.41 -56.48
N PHE A 127 -22.63 11.81 -55.57
CA PHE A 127 -23.96 11.17 -55.73
C PHE A 127 -24.09 9.70 -56.23
N PHE A 128 -24.57 8.86 -55.29
CA PHE A 128 -25.49 7.71 -55.42
C PHE A 128 -25.14 6.53 -56.37
N ILE A 129 -25.15 5.31 -55.81
CA ILE A 129 -25.87 4.16 -56.39
C ILE A 129 -26.12 3.06 -55.33
N LEU A 130 -27.18 2.29 -55.57
CA LEU A 130 -27.80 1.23 -54.76
C LEU A 130 -26.81 0.28 -54.03
N ARG A 131 -27.08 0.00 -52.75
CA ARG A 131 -26.78 -1.32 -52.16
C ARG A 131 -27.82 -2.33 -52.67
N ARG A 132 -27.36 -3.47 -53.18
CA ARG A 132 -28.22 -4.59 -53.59
C ARG A 132 -28.53 -5.45 -52.36
N SER A 133 -29.80 -5.74 -52.10
CA SER A 133 -30.22 -6.53 -50.94
C SER A 133 -29.85 -8.01 -51.11
N TYR A 134 -29.14 -8.55 -50.11
CA TYR A 134 -29.12 -9.99 -49.86
C TYR A 134 -30.15 -10.28 -48.77
N SER A 135 -31.08 -11.20 -49.06
CA SER A 135 -32.17 -11.56 -48.15
C SER A 135 -31.72 -12.60 -47.12
N SER A 136 -31.04 -12.16 -46.06
CA SER A 136 -31.10 -12.85 -44.77
C SER A 136 -32.48 -12.60 -44.17
N ALA A 137 -33.20 -13.66 -43.80
CA ALA A 137 -34.49 -13.51 -43.13
C ALA A 137 -34.28 -12.90 -41.74
N THR A 138 -34.59 -11.61 -41.59
CA THR A 138 -34.61 -10.93 -40.31
C THR A 138 -35.76 -11.50 -39.48
N MET A 139 -35.44 -12.30 -38.45
CA MET A 139 -36.26 -12.31 -37.24
C MET A 139 -36.40 -10.85 -36.80
N ALA A 140 -37.63 -10.39 -36.57
CA ALA A 140 -37.84 -9.07 -36.00
C ALA A 140 -37.44 -9.13 -34.53
N GLU A 141 -36.33 -8.47 -34.18
CA GLU A 141 -36.00 -8.23 -32.77
C GLU A 141 -37.13 -7.40 -32.17
N SER A 142 -37.85 -7.96 -31.22
CA SER A 142 -38.84 -7.23 -30.44
C SER A 142 -38.11 -6.24 -29.54
N GLU A 143 -38.28 -4.94 -29.77
CA GLU A 143 -37.74 -3.90 -28.89
C GLU A 143 -38.13 -4.19 -27.44
N LEU A 144 -37.14 -4.36 -26.56
CA LEU A 144 -37.38 -4.63 -25.15
C LEU A 144 -38.21 -3.49 -24.55
N LYS A 145 -39.35 -3.82 -23.92
CA LYS A 145 -40.22 -2.83 -23.25
C LYS A 145 -39.44 -2.07 -22.17
N TRP A 146 -38.60 -2.78 -21.42
CA TRP A 146 -37.80 -2.29 -20.31
C TRP A 146 -36.31 -2.63 -20.49
N PRO A 147 -35.57 -1.93 -21.38
CA PRO A 147 -34.11 -2.01 -21.42
C PRO A 147 -33.54 -1.46 -20.11
N ALA A 148 -32.41 -1.99 -19.63
CA ALA A 148 -31.83 -1.65 -18.34
C ALA A 148 -31.69 -0.13 -18.11
N ALA A 149 -31.12 0.59 -19.09
CA ALA A 149 -30.96 2.04 -19.03
C ALA A 149 -32.29 2.81 -18.87
N ARG A 150 -33.40 2.29 -19.43
CA ARG A 150 -34.75 2.86 -19.23
C ARG A 150 -35.23 2.63 -17.80
N VAL A 151 -34.97 1.45 -17.22
CA VAL A 151 -35.34 1.13 -15.84
C VAL A 151 -34.63 2.09 -14.88
N ARG A 152 -33.30 2.23 -14.98
CA ARG A 152 -32.52 3.17 -14.16
C ARG A 152 -33.08 4.59 -14.26
N LYS A 153 -33.29 5.08 -15.50
CA LYS A 153 -33.82 6.42 -15.75
C LYS A 153 -35.22 6.63 -15.14
N THR A 154 -36.11 5.65 -15.31
CA THR A 154 -37.50 5.71 -14.80
C THR A 154 -37.54 5.78 -13.27
N PHE A 155 -36.63 5.08 -12.58
CA PHE A 155 -36.49 5.17 -11.12
C PHE A 155 -36.13 6.59 -10.66
N LEU A 156 -35.10 7.19 -11.29
CA LEU A 156 -34.65 8.55 -10.96
C LEU A 156 -35.73 9.60 -11.25
N GLU A 157 -36.34 9.58 -12.44
CA GLU A 157 -37.40 10.53 -12.84
C GLU A 157 -38.65 10.41 -11.94
N TYR A 158 -39.00 9.21 -11.47
CA TYR A 158 -40.15 8.97 -10.59
C TYR A 158 -39.99 9.62 -9.21
N PHE A 159 -38.78 9.59 -8.64
CA PHE A 159 -38.48 10.20 -7.34
C PHE A 159 -38.16 11.70 -7.45
N GLU A 160 -37.54 12.17 -8.52
CA GLU A 160 -37.39 13.61 -8.80
C GLU A 160 -38.77 14.32 -8.83
N GLN A 161 -39.77 13.69 -9.47
CA GLN A 161 -41.16 14.16 -9.46
C GLN A 161 -41.82 14.17 -8.07
N ARG A 162 -41.20 13.55 -7.05
CA ARG A 162 -41.64 13.53 -5.64
C ARG A 162 -40.81 14.44 -4.73
N GLY A 163 -39.86 15.19 -5.29
CA GLY A 163 -39.03 16.15 -4.56
C GLY A 163 -37.68 15.60 -4.08
N HIS A 164 -37.32 14.37 -4.44
CA HIS A 164 -35.98 13.84 -4.19
C HIS A 164 -34.96 14.54 -5.07
N THR A 165 -33.82 14.94 -4.50
CA THR A 165 -32.70 15.45 -5.29
C THR A 165 -31.98 14.28 -5.95
N ILE A 166 -31.88 14.27 -7.29
CA ILE A 166 -30.98 13.32 -7.97
C ILE A 166 -29.54 13.68 -7.60
N VAL A 167 -28.80 12.72 -7.03
CA VAL A 167 -27.39 12.90 -6.64
C VAL A 167 -26.48 11.93 -7.40
N PRO A 168 -25.21 12.29 -7.67
CA PRO A 168 -24.27 11.38 -8.31
C PRO A 168 -23.83 10.27 -7.33
N SER A 169 -23.69 9.04 -7.84
CA SER A 169 -23.20 7.92 -7.03
C SER A 169 -21.83 8.20 -6.44
N SER A 170 -21.70 7.96 -5.14
CA SER A 170 -20.44 8.00 -4.40
C SER A 170 -19.42 6.96 -4.89
N SER A 171 -18.15 7.22 -4.55
CA SER A 171 -17.03 6.30 -4.76
C SER A 171 -17.29 4.90 -4.18
N VAL A 172 -16.92 3.83 -4.90
CA VAL A 172 -16.88 2.47 -4.32
C VAL A 172 -15.81 2.33 -3.22
N VAL A 173 -14.90 3.31 -3.13
CA VAL A 173 -13.85 3.41 -2.11
C VAL A 173 -14.28 4.46 -1.07
N PRO A 174 -14.83 4.06 0.09
CA PRO A 174 -15.26 5.03 1.09
C PRO A 174 -14.06 5.77 1.69
N HIS A 175 -14.04 7.09 1.49
CA HIS A 175 -12.96 7.97 1.95
C HIS A 175 -13.05 8.26 3.46
N ASN A 176 -14.27 8.52 3.96
CA ASN A 176 -14.50 8.98 5.34
C ASN A 176 -15.01 7.86 6.29
N ASP A 177 -15.06 6.59 5.84
CA ASP A 177 -15.43 5.46 6.69
C ASP A 177 -14.31 4.39 6.75
N PRO A 178 -13.58 4.30 7.88
CA PRO A 178 -12.52 3.31 8.07
C PRO A 178 -13.04 1.91 8.44
N THR A 179 -14.34 1.72 8.67
CA THR A 179 -14.92 0.41 8.99
C THR A 179 -15.26 -0.44 7.77
N LEU A 180 -15.16 0.14 6.56
CA LEU A 180 -15.55 -0.48 5.30
C LEU A 180 -14.38 -0.64 4.31
N LEU A 181 -14.30 -1.79 3.66
CA LEU A 181 -13.41 -2.01 2.52
C LEU A 181 -13.97 -1.37 1.24
N PHE A 182 -15.28 -1.50 0.99
CA PHE A 182 -15.96 -0.89 -0.15
C PHE A 182 -17.35 -0.38 0.26
N THR A 183 -17.92 0.48 -0.57
CA THR A 183 -19.32 0.90 -0.47
C THR A 183 -20.22 -0.29 -0.81
N ASN A 184 -20.93 -0.81 0.19
CA ASN A 184 -21.73 -2.05 0.12
C ASN A 184 -23.26 -1.83 0.02
N ALA A 185 -23.72 -0.58 0.23
CA ALA A 185 -25.09 -0.11 0.06
C ALA A 185 -25.13 1.38 -0.35
N GLY A 186 -26.30 1.88 -0.73
CA GLY A 186 -26.52 3.28 -1.12
C GLY A 186 -26.42 4.28 0.03
N MET A 187 -26.81 3.87 1.24
CA MET A 187 -26.87 4.72 2.43
C MET A 187 -25.52 5.27 2.89
N ASN A 188 -24.41 4.63 2.49
CA ASN A 188 -23.09 4.83 3.06
C ASN A 188 -22.59 6.29 2.95
N GLN A 189 -22.92 6.95 1.83
CA GLN A 189 -22.58 8.37 1.60
C GLN A 189 -23.36 9.33 2.51
N PHE A 190 -24.58 8.96 2.92
CA PHE A 190 -25.45 9.77 3.77
C PHE A 190 -25.35 9.41 5.27
N LYS A 191 -24.46 8.50 5.66
CA LYS A 191 -24.18 8.13 7.07
C LYS A 191 -24.02 9.35 8.01
N PRO A 192 -23.37 10.47 7.63
CA PRO A 192 -23.31 11.67 8.48
C PRO A 192 -24.66 12.40 8.65
N ILE A 193 -25.59 12.26 7.69
CA ILE A 193 -26.93 12.88 7.77
C ILE A 193 -27.80 12.09 8.75
N PHE A 194 -27.87 10.76 8.62
CA PHE A 194 -28.65 9.90 9.52
C PHE A 194 -28.19 10.00 10.99
N LEU A 195 -26.88 10.17 11.22
CA LEU A 195 -26.31 10.36 12.55
C LEU A 195 -26.41 11.81 13.06
N GLY A 196 -26.83 12.76 12.23
CA GLY A 196 -26.86 14.19 12.57
C GLY A 196 -25.46 14.80 12.81
N THR A 197 -24.41 14.21 12.25
CA THR A 197 -23.00 14.62 12.41
C THR A 197 -22.44 15.38 11.21
N ILE A 198 -23.22 15.57 10.15
CA ILE A 198 -22.84 16.35 8.97
C ILE A 198 -22.56 17.83 9.32
N GLY A 199 -21.50 18.39 8.74
CA GLY A 199 -21.15 19.80 8.91
C GLY A 199 -22.14 20.72 8.19
N LYS A 200 -22.50 21.86 8.80
CA LYS A 200 -23.50 22.81 8.24
C LYS A 200 -23.10 23.46 6.91
N THR A 201 -21.84 23.35 6.51
CA THR A 201 -21.26 23.84 5.25
C THR A 201 -20.98 22.72 4.25
N ASP A 202 -21.33 21.47 4.56
CA ASP A 202 -21.28 20.37 3.60
C ASP A 202 -22.43 20.51 2.58
N PRO A 203 -22.20 20.35 1.26
CA PRO A 203 -23.25 20.43 0.24
C PRO A 203 -24.45 19.53 0.47
N MET A 204 -24.28 18.40 1.16
CA MET A 204 -25.37 17.45 1.47
C MET A 204 -26.19 17.85 2.69
N ALA A 205 -25.76 18.82 3.51
CA ALA A 205 -26.44 19.21 4.75
C ALA A 205 -27.83 19.85 4.55
N GLY A 206 -28.11 20.32 3.33
CA GLY A 206 -29.43 20.84 2.94
C GLY A 206 -30.40 19.79 2.37
N LEU A 207 -29.97 18.53 2.20
CA LEU A 207 -30.80 17.49 1.61
C LEU A 207 -31.92 17.04 2.56
N LYS A 208 -33.15 17.07 2.06
CA LYS A 208 -34.35 16.49 2.71
C LYS A 208 -34.64 15.07 2.23
N ALA A 209 -34.45 14.84 0.93
CA ALA A 209 -34.61 13.56 0.28
C ALA A 209 -33.69 13.49 -0.94
N ALA A 210 -33.16 12.30 -1.24
CA ALA A 210 -32.20 12.09 -2.34
C ALA A 210 -32.49 10.77 -3.07
N VAL A 211 -32.07 10.66 -4.33
CA VAL A 211 -32.20 9.45 -5.15
C VAL A 211 -30.96 9.26 -6.03
N ASP A 212 -30.46 8.02 -6.14
CA ASP A 212 -29.35 7.68 -7.03
C ASP A 212 -29.40 6.24 -7.58
N SER A 213 -28.33 5.87 -8.28
CA SER A 213 -28.01 4.49 -8.64
C SER A 213 -26.59 4.19 -8.14
N GLN A 214 -26.46 3.81 -6.87
CA GLN A 214 -25.18 3.64 -6.21
C GLN A 214 -24.43 2.41 -6.73
N LYS A 215 -23.16 2.63 -7.11
CA LYS A 215 -22.15 1.59 -7.33
C LYS A 215 -21.88 0.81 -6.03
N CYS A 216 -22.20 -0.47 -5.96
CA CYS A 216 -21.92 -1.30 -4.78
C CYS A 216 -20.91 -2.42 -5.09
N ILE A 217 -20.01 -2.71 -4.14
CA ILE A 217 -19.08 -3.85 -4.22
C ILE A 217 -19.17 -4.74 -2.97
N ARG A 218 -19.33 -6.05 -3.19
CA ARG A 218 -19.38 -7.10 -2.15
C ARG A 218 -18.34 -8.19 -2.42
N ALA A 219 -17.07 -7.86 -2.18
CA ALA A 219 -15.92 -8.71 -2.46
C ALA A 219 -15.00 -8.95 -1.24
N GLY A 220 -15.48 -8.67 -0.02
CA GLY A 220 -14.72 -8.88 1.21
C GLY A 220 -15.27 -8.12 2.41
N GLY A 221 -15.07 -8.67 3.62
CA GLY A 221 -15.65 -8.17 4.87
C GLY A 221 -16.89 -8.99 5.28
N LYS A 222 -17.86 -8.36 5.97
CA LYS A 222 -19.14 -8.99 6.39
C LYS A 222 -19.99 -9.44 5.19
N HIS A 223 -19.85 -8.78 4.04
CA HIS A 223 -20.56 -9.08 2.79
C HIS A 223 -19.54 -9.40 1.69
N ASN A 224 -19.52 -10.65 1.22
CA ASN A 224 -18.53 -11.18 0.29
C ASN A 224 -19.18 -12.25 -0.59
N ASP A 225 -19.62 -11.82 -1.77
CA ASP A 225 -20.42 -12.63 -2.69
C ASP A 225 -19.49 -13.27 -3.76
N LEU A 226 -18.18 -12.97 -3.69
CA LEU A 226 -17.11 -13.34 -4.63
C LEU A 226 -16.91 -14.84 -4.85
N ASP A 227 -17.26 -15.67 -3.87
CA ASP A 227 -17.13 -17.11 -4.00
C ASP A 227 -18.39 -17.76 -4.64
N ASP A 228 -19.49 -17.01 -4.72
CA ASP A 228 -20.80 -17.43 -5.25
C ASP A 228 -21.02 -16.92 -6.68
N VAL A 229 -20.49 -15.74 -7.03
CA VAL A 229 -20.55 -15.18 -8.41
C VAL A 229 -20.22 -16.23 -9.47
N GLY A 230 -21.19 -16.48 -10.34
CA GLY A 230 -21.13 -17.42 -11.45
C GLY A 230 -21.66 -18.82 -11.14
N LYS A 231 -21.81 -19.20 -9.87
CA LYS A 231 -22.43 -20.47 -9.44
C LYS A 231 -23.97 -20.38 -9.48
N ASP A 232 -24.53 -19.22 -9.17
CA ASP A 232 -25.97 -18.94 -9.18
C ASP A 232 -26.38 -17.84 -10.19
N SER A 233 -27.68 -17.56 -10.25
CA SER A 233 -28.34 -16.70 -11.22
C SER A 233 -28.47 -15.21 -10.82
N TYR A 234 -28.06 -14.80 -9.61
CA TYR A 234 -28.38 -13.47 -9.06
C TYR A 234 -27.31 -12.77 -8.18
N HIS A 235 -26.27 -13.43 -7.70
CA HIS A 235 -25.17 -12.77 -6.97
C HIS A 235 -24.13 -12.15 -7.91
N HIS A 236 -23.60 -10.99 -7.51
CA HIS A 236 -22.61 -10.19 -8.23
C HIS A 236 -21.59 -9.60 -7.22
N THR A 237 -20.32 -9.45 -7.59
CA THR A 237 -19.35 -8.68 -6.78
C THR A 237 -19.43 -7.19 -7.02
N PHE A 238 -19.97 -6.79 -8.19
CA PHE A 238 -20.41 -5.42 -8.46
C PHE A 238 -21.86 -5.42 -8.95
N PHE A 239 -22.68 -4.57 -8.36
CA PHE A 239 -24.08 -4.34 -8.75
C PHE A 239 -24.46 -2.87 -8.54
N GLU A 240 -25.57 -2.45 -9.13
CA GLU A 240 -26.13 -1.12 -8.89
C GLU A 240 -27.28 -1.23 -7.86
N MET A 241 -27.19 -0.44 -6.79
CA MET A 241 -28.28 -0.28 -5.83
C MET A 241 -29.05 0.99 -6.19
N LEU A 242 -30.22 0.84 -6.78
CA LEU A 242 -31.19 1.93 -6.91
C LEU A 242 -31.71 2.25 -5.50
N GLY A 243 -31.61 3.50 -5.06
CA GLY A 243 -32.02 3.88 -3.71
C GLY A 243 -32.64 5.26 -3.61
N ASN A 244 -33.56 5.43 -2.66
CA ASN A 244 -34.21 6.69 -2.37
C ASN A 244 -34.27 6.94 -0.86
N TRP A 245 -33.86 8.12 -0.41
CA TRP A 245 -33.63 8.44 0.99
C TRP A 245 -34.54 9.54 1.51
N SER A 246 -34.89 9.45 2.80
CA SER A 246 -35.56 10.50 3.58
C SER A 246 -34.72 10.89 4.77
N PHE A 247 -34.37 12.18 4.85
CA PHE A 247 -33.60 12.77 5.95
C PHE A 247 -34.52 13.43 6.99
N GLY A 248 -35.61 12.74 7.34
CA GLY A 248 -36.63 13.24 8.27
C GLY A 248 -37.80 13.97 7.60
N ASP A 249 -37.98 13.80 6.29
CA ASP A 249 -39.02 14.50 5.49
C ASP A 249 -40.32 13.67 5.38
N TYR A 250 -40.19 12.38 5.06
CA TYR A 250 -41.27 11.37 5.08
C TYR A 250 -40.83 10.05 5.74
N PHE A 251 -41.77 9.13 6.01
CA PHE A 251 -41.47 7.82 6.62
C PHE A 251 -42.26 6.67 5.96
N LYS A 252 -42.57 5.59 6.71
CA LYS A 252 -43.13 4.32 6.22
C LYS A 252 -44.27 4.47 5.21
N LYS A 253 -45.26 5.31 5.51
CA LYS A 253 -46.49 5.42 4.70
C LYS A 253 -46.18 5.85 3.27
N GLU A 254 -45.40 6.92 3.12
CA GLU A 254 -45.01 7.45 1.82
C GLU A 254 -44.02 6.49 1.13
N ALA A 255 -43.07 5.89 1.87
CA ALA A 255 -42.15 4.89 1.34
C ALA A 255 -42.87 3.67 0.73
N ILE A 256 -43.76 3.03 1.50
CA ILE A 256 -44.57 1.88 1.07
C ILE A 256 -45.47 2.25 -0.12
N SER A 257 -46.12 3.42 -0.07
CA SER A 257 -46.96 3.92 -1.17
C SER A 257 -46.17 4.11 -2.46
N TYR A 258 -44.98 4.73 -2.37
CA TYR A 258 -44.12 4.97 -3.52
C TYR A 258 -43.56 3.66 -4.10
N SER A 259 -43.15 2.71 -3.26
CA SER A 259 -42.67 1.42 -3.74
C SER A 259 -43.75 0.63 -4.48
N TRP A 260 -44.97 0.57 -3.94
CA TRP A 260 -46.09 -0.15 -4.56
C TRP A 260 -46.55 0.48 -5.88
N GLU A 261 -46.62 1.82 -5.93
CA GLU A 261 -46.97 2.56 -7.15
C GLU A 261 -45.90 2.37 -8.25
N LEU A 262 -44.62 2.50 -7.90
CA LEU A 262 -43.51 2.35 -8.86
C LEU A 262 -43.50 0.95 -9.48
N LEU A 263 -43.59 -0.12 -8.67
CA LEU A 263 -43.59 -1.49 -9.17
C LEU A 263 -44.88 -1.82 -9.96
N THR A 264 -46.06 -1.52 -9.43
CA THR A 264 -47.32 -2.01 -10.02
C THR A 264 -47.97 -1.08 -11.06
N LYS A 265 -47.70 0.24 -11.02
CA LYS A 265 -48.36 1.22 -11.91
C LYS A 265 -47.42 1.81 -12.96
N ILE A 266 -46.17 2.09 -12.58
CA ILE A 266 -45.18 2.69 -13.49
C ILE A 266 -44.44 1.60 -14.28
N TYR A 267 -43.86 0.62 -13.60
CA TYR A 267 -43.22 -0.52 -14.24
C TYR A 267 -44.23 -1.55 -14.80
N GLY A 268 -45.34 -1.72 -14.09
CA GLY A 268 -46.42 -2.63 -14.48
C GLY A 268 -46.08 -4.09 -14.21
N LEU A 269 -45.39 -4.38 -13.10
CA LEU A 269 -45.33 -5.71 -12.53
C LEU A 269 -46.70 -6.14 -12.01
N ASP A 270 -46.98 -7.42 -12.10
CA ASP A 270 -48.22 -8.04 -11.64
C ASP A 270 -48.31 -8.02 -10.10
N PRO A 271 -49.34 -7.38 -9.49
CA PRO A 271 -49.52 -7.35 -8.04
C PRO A 271 -49.61 -8.75 -7.41
N ASP A 272 -50.23 -9.71 -8.11
CA ASP A 272 -50.45 -11.08 -7.62
C ASP A 272 -49.15 -11.92 -7.63
N ARG A 273 -48.04 -11.35 -8.10
CA ARG A 273 -46.69 -11.93 -8.09
C ARG A 273 -45.75 -11.24 -7.09
N LEU A 274 -46.23 -10.24 -6.34
CA LEU A 274 -45.45 -9.49 -5.34
C LEU A 274 -45.81 -9.91 -3.91
N TYR A 275 -44.79 -10.17 -3.11
CA TYR A 275 -44.88 -10.54 -1.69
C TYR A 275 -44.10 -9.53 -0.86
N VAL A 276 -44.56 -9.21 0.35
CA VAL A 276 -43.90 -8.23 1.21
C VAL A 276 -43.71 -8.77 2.63
N THR A 277 -42.54 -8.51 3.22
CA THR A 277 -42.25 -8.92 4.60
C THR A 277 -42.40 -7.76 5.58
N TYR A 278 -42.72 -8.03 6.84
CA TYR A 278 -42.65 -7.06 7.94
C TYR A 278 -41.94 -7.67 9.15
N PHE A 279 -41.23 -6.84 9.91
CA PHE A 279 -40.47 -7.28 11.07
C PHE A 279 -41.37 -7.86 12.18
N GLU A 280 -41.11 -9.10 12.60
CA GLU A 280 -41.93 -9.82 13.58
C GLU A 280 -41.60 -9.48 15.05
N GLY A 281 -40.54 -8.70 15.30
CA GLY A 281 -40.04 -8.37 16.64
C GLY A 281 -38.78 -9.16 17.04
N ASP A 282 -38.16 -8.77 18.17
CA ASP A 282 -37.15 -9.59 18.87
C ASP A 282 -37.26 -9.36 20.39
N GLU A 283 -37.57 -10.42 21.13
CA GLU A 283 -37.79 -10.37 22.59
C GLU A 283 -36.50 -10.04 23.37
N LYS A 284 -35.32 -10.42 22.85
CA LYS A 284 -34.02 -10.24 23.54
C LYS A 284 -33.60 -8.77 23.52
N LEU A 285 -33.82 -8.10 22.38
CA LEU A 285 -33.59 -6.67 22.17
C LEU A 285 -34.79 -5.81 22.60
N LYS A 286 -35.92 -6.43 22.93
CA LYS A 286 -37.20 -5.78 23.31
C LYS A 286 -37.74 -4.88 22.20
N LEU A 287 -37.73 -5.41 20.97
CA LEU A 287 -38.31 -4.78 19.80
C LEU A 287 -39.68 -5.42 19.50
N GLU A 288 -40.71 -4.59 19.47
CA GLU A 288 -42.08 -5.00 19.12
C GLU A 288 -42.22 -5.29 17.61
N PRO A 289 -43.22 -6.09 17.19
CA PRO A 289 -43.50 -6.33 15.77
C PRO A 289 -43.92 -5.05 15.03
N ASP A 290 -43.48 -4.90 13.78
CA ASP A 290 -43.81 -3.75 12.94
C ASP A 290 -45.18 -3.88 12.26
N LEU A 291 -46.24 -3.87 13.10
CA LEU A 291 -47.63 -3.91 12.65
C LEU A 291 -48.02 -2.64 11.87
N GLU A 292 -47.33 -1.52 12.08
CA GLU A 292 -47.50 -0.30 11.29
C GLU A 292 -47.18 -0.56 9.81
N ALA A 293 -46.10 -1.28 9.51
CA ALA A 293 -45.77 -1.68 8.14
C ALA A 293 -46.81 -2.66 7.55
N LYS A 294 -47.30 -3.65 8.33
CA LYS A 294 -48.36 -4.57 7.87
C LYS A 294 -49.63 -3.82 7.46
N GLU A 295 -50.15 -2.95 8.31
CA GLU A 295 -51.38 -2.20 8.02
C GLU A 295 -51.21 -1.24 6.83
N LEU A 296 -50.02 -0.67 6.65
CA LEU A 296 -49.71 0.15 5.48
C LEU A 296 -49.69 -0.66 4.18
N TRP A 297 -49.14 -1.88 4.18
CA TRP A 297 -49.19 -2.77 3.00
C TRP A 297 -50.62 -3.22 2.65
N LEU A 298 -51.45 -3.54 3.65
CA LEU A 298 -52.89 -3.75 3.45
C LEU A 298 -53.56 -2.50 2.83
N SER A 299 -53.21 -1.30 3.30
CA SER A 299 -53.83 -0.04 2.85
C SER A 299 -53.53 0.32 1.38
N VAL A 300 -52.39 -0.12 0.84
CA VAL A 300 -52.05 0.09 -0.58
C VAL A 300 -52.56 -1.05 -1.49
N GLY A 301 -53.13 -2.11 -0.91
CA GLY A 301 -53.82 -3.18 -1.61
C GLY A 301 -53.01 -4.47 -1.83
N VAL A 302 -52.01 -4.76 -0.99
CA VAL A 302 -51.39 -6.10 -0.97
C VAL A 302 -52.34 -7.10 -0.28
N PRO A 303 -52.56 -8.31 -0.83
CA PRO A 303 -53.36 -9.35 -0.16
C PRO A 303 -52.75 -9.80 1.17
N GLU A 304 -53.57 -10.15 2.17
CA GLU A 304 -53.06 -10.55 3.49
C GLU A 304 -52.20 -11.84 3.45
N ASP A 305 -52.50 -12.78 2.56
CA ASP A 305 -51.69 -14.00 2.33
C ASP A 305 -50.39 -13.76 1.54
N HIS A 306 -50.11 -12.50 1.19
CA HIS A 306 -48.88 -12.01 0.58
C HIS A 306 -48.08 -11.07 1.51
N ILE A 307 -48.56 -10.80 2.73
CA ILE A 307 -47.88 -9.99 3.77
C ILE A 307 -47.38 -10.90 4.89
N LEU A 308 -46.07 -11.11 4.96
CA LEU A 308 -45.46 -12.18 5.75
C LEU A 308 -44.63 -11.63 6.93
N PRO A 309 -44.65 -12.28 8.11
CA PRO A 309 -43.70 -11.95 9.17
C PRO A 309 -42.29 -12.40 8.76
N GLY A 310 -41.28 -11.62 9.14
CA GLY A 310 -39.88 -11.99 8.99
C GLY A 310 -39.04 -11.58 10.20
N ASN A 311 -38.00 -12.36 10.46
CA ASN A 311 -37.25 -12.36 11.70
C ASN A 311 -36.08 -11.35 11.70
N MET A 312 -35.35 -11.27 12.81
CA MET A 312 -34.21 -10.35 13.02
C MET A 312 -33.05 -10.48 12.01
N LYS A 313 -32.89 -11.61 11.31
CA LYS A 313 -31.88 -11.79 10.23
C LYS A 313 -32.26 -11.02 8.96
N ASP A 314 -33.56 -11.00 8.65
CA ASP A 314 -34.06 -10.62 7.33
C ASP A 314 -34.72 -9.23 7.38
N ASN A 315 -35.59 -9.01 8.37
CA ASN A 315 -36.38 -7.78 8.52
C ASN A 315 -35.82 -6.78 9.54
N PHE A 316 -34.55 -6.87 9.94
CA PHE A 316 -33.86 -5.81 10.67
C PHE A 316 -32.52 -5.49 10.02
N TRP A 317 -32.43 -4.33 9.39
CA TRP A 317 -31.26 -3.95 8.59
C TRP A 317 -30.23 -3.16 9.40
N GLU A 318 -28.96 -3.54 9.24
CA GLU A 318 -27.80 -2.89 9.83
C GLU A 318 -26.59 -2.95 8.87
N MET A 319 -25.91 -1.80 8.69
CA MET A 319 -24.75 -1.72 7.78
C MET A 319 -23.54 -2.52 8.29
N GLY A 320 -23.41 -2.67 9.62
CA GLY A 320 -22.30 -3.31 10.30
C GLY A 320 -22.50 -3.30 11.81
N ASP A 321 -21.47 -3.69 12.56
CA ASP A 321 -21.55 -3.95 14.02
C ASP A 321 -21.85 -2.69 14.87
N GLN A 322 -21.78 -1.51 14.26
CA GLN A 322 -22.15 -0.21 14.84
C GLN A 322 -22.66 0.74 13.74
N GLY A 323 -23.58 1.64 14.06
CA GLY A 323 -24.13 2.65 13.14
C GLY A 323 -25.65 2.57 12.95
N PRO A 324 -26.20 3.40 12.03
CA PRO A 324 -27.63 3.55 11.87
C PRO A 324 -28.28 2.28 11.28
N CYS A 325 -29.46 1.94 11.80
CA CYS A 325 -30.17 0.68 11.57
C CYS A 325 -31.68 0.83 11.85
N GLY A 326 -32.46 -0.21 11.55
CA GLY A 326 -33.89 -0.26 11.88
C GLY A 326 -34.59 -1.51 11.36
N PRO A 327 -35.86 -1.74 11.78
CA PRO A 327 -36.70 -2.72 11.12
C PRO A 327 -36.89 -2.33 9.65
N CYS A 328 -37.10 -3.30 8.79
CA CYS A 328 -37.31 -3.09 7.37
C CYS A 328 -38.41 -3.99 6.79
N SER A 329 -38.70 -3.79 5.51
CA SER A 329 -39.73 -4.50 4.77
C SER A 329 -39.22 -4.83 3.38
N GLU A 330 -39.21 -6.11 3.02
CA GLU A 330 -38.60 -6.61 1.80
C GLU A 330 -39.67 -6.99 0.79
N ILE A 331 -39.53 -6.49 -0.43
CA ILE A 331 -40.44 -6.75 -1.54
C ILE A 331 -39.82 -7.85 -2.41
N HIS A 332 -40.53 -8.96 -2.52
CA HIS A 332 -40.16 -10.14 -3.30
C HIS A 332 -41.03 -10.25 -4.55
N TYR A 333 -40.46 -10.77 -5.64
CA TYR A 333 -41.18 -11.04 -6.89
C TYR A 333 -41.05 -12.50 -7.32
N ASP A 334 -42.19 -13.15 -7.54
CA ASP A 334 -42.27 -14.49 -8.12
C ASP A 334 -42.09 -14.43 -9.65
N LYS A 335 -40.97 -14.98 -10.13
CA LYS A 335 -40.63 -15.11 -11.56
C LYS A 335 -41.43 -16.18 -12.31
N VAL A 336 -42.14 -17.08 -11.62
CA VAL A 336 -42.98 -18.12 -12.26
C VAL A 336 -44.43 -17.67 -12.40
N GLY A 337 -45.03 -17.15 -11.32
CA GLY A 337 -46.41 -16.69 -11.30
C GLY A 337 -47.43 -17.77 -11.68
N GLY A 338 -48.35 -17.44 -12.58
CA GLY A 338 -49.38 -18.38 -13.06
C GLY A 338 -50.50 -18.67 -12.05
N GLY A 339 -50.72 -17.79 -11.06
CA GLY A 339 -51.73 -17.95 -10.02
C GLY A 339 -51.33 -18.89 -8.87
N ARG A 340 -50.03 -19.20 -8.71
CA ARG A 340 -49.51 -19.84 -7.50
C ARG A 340 -49.35 -18.80 -6.39
N ASN A 341 -49.69 -19.14 -5.13
CA ASN A 341 -49.16 -18.42 -3.98
C ASN A 341 -47.75 -18.99 -3.69
N ALA A 342 -46.75 -18.12 -3.62
CA ALA A 342 -45.33 -18.43 -3.43
C ALA A 342 -44.78 -18.04 -2.04
N ALA A 343 -45.64 -17.67 -1.08
CA ALA A 343 -45.27 -17.15 0.23
C ALA A 343 -44.28 -18.05 1.01
N SER A 344 -44.39 -19.37 0.87
CA SER A 344 -43.48 -20.34 1.53
C SER A 344 -42.06 -20.41 0.93
N LEU A 345 -41.75 -19.58 -0.07
CA LEU A 345 -40.44 -19.47 -0.72
C LEU A 345 -39.76 -18.10 -0.47
N VAL A 346 -40.49 -17.14 0.11
CA VAL A 346 -39.94 -15.85 0.52
C VAL A 346 -38.92 -16.05 1.64
N ASN A 347 -37.75 -15.40 1.55
CA ASN A 347 -36.61 -15.57 2.46
C ASN A 347 -36.10 -17.03 2.60
N MET A 348 -36.32 -17.87 1.59
CA MET A 348 -35.84 -19.26 1.50
C MET A 348 -34.77 -19.49 0.42
N ASP A 349 -34.11 -18.41 -0.04
CA ASP A 349 -33.05 -18.42 -1.08
C ASP A 349 -33.46 -19.07 -2.42
N ASP A 350 -34.75 -19.03 -2.79
CA ASP A 350 -35.24 -19.57 -4.06
C ASP A 350 -34.90 -18.64 -5.25
N PRO A 351 -34.21 -19.12 -6.31
CA PRO A 351 -33.76 -18.29 -7.43
C PRO A 351 -34.89 -17.73 -8.31
N MET A 352 -36.13 -18.17 -8.09
CA MET A 352 -37.34 -17.70 -8.77
C MET A 352 -38.24 -16.83 -7.89
N VAL A 353 -37.96 -16.68 -6.59
CA VAL A 353 -38.71 -15.80 -5.67
C VAL A 353 -37.73 -14.83 -5.04
N VAL A 354 -37.36 -13.80 -5.81
CA VAL A 354 -36.23 -12.93 -5.47
C VAL A 354 -36.67 -11.63 -4.79
N GLU A 355 -35.96 -11.26 -3.72
CA GLU A 355 -35.99 -9.91 -3.14
C GLU A 355 -35.55 -8.89 -4.20
N VAL A 356 -36.44 -7.96 -4.58
CA VAL A 356 -36.14 -6.89 -5.56
C VAL A 356 -35.86 -5.55 -4.88
N TRP A 357 -36.40 -5.32 -3.67
CA TRP A 357 -36.29 -4.03 -2.96
C TRP A 357 -36.44 -4.19 -1.46
N ASN A 358 -35.51 -3.65 -0.67
CA ASN A 358 -35.60 -3.55 0.78
C ASN A 358 -35.89 -2.10 1.20
N ASN A 359 -36.95 -1.90 1.99
CA ASN A 359 -37.37 -0.60 2.56
C ASN A 359 -37.02 -0.56 4.06
N VAL A 360 -35.95 0.16 4.42
CA VAL A 360 -35.43 0.26 5.79
C VAL A 360 -36.03 1.46 6.52
N PHE A 361 -36.70 1.19 7.63
CA PHE A 361 -37.36 2.18 8.50
C PHE A 361 -36.39 2.64 9.59
N MET A 362 -35.27 3.21 9.13
CA MET A 362 -34.10 3.56 9.92
C MET A 362 -34.45 4.54 11.05
N GLN A 363 -34.32 4.05 12.30
CA GLN A 363 -34.75 4.79 13.50
C GLN A 363 -33.86 4.51 14.74
N TYR A 364 -32.83 3.67 14.61
CA TYR A 364 -31.89 3.33 15.67
C TYR A 364 -30.43 3.51 15.23
N ASP A 365 -29.52 3.67 16.19
CA ASP A 365 -28.06 3.62 16.05
C ASP A 365 -27.54 2.49 16.94
N ARG A 366 -26.93 1.47 16.34
CA ARG A 366 -26.33 0.35 17.08
C ARG A 366 -24.98 0.76 17.64
N GLN A 367 -24.80 0.46 18.92
CA GLN A 367 -23.62 0.77 19.69
C GLN A 367 -22.64 -0.42 19.74
N LYS A 368 -21.39 -0.15 20.10
CA LYS A 368 -20.31 -1.16 20.19
C LYS A 368 -20.56 -2.28 21.21
N ASP A 369 -21.48 -2.08 22.16
CA ASP A 369 -21.93 -3.09 23.12
C ASP A 369 -23.16 -3.89 22.62
N GLY A 370 -23.59 -3.66 21.37
CA GLY A 370 -24.77 -4.24 20.76
C GLY A 370 -26.08 -3.50 21.06
N SER A 371 -26.10 -2.53 21.97
CA SER A 371 -27.32 -1.80 22.33
C SER A 371 -27.83 -0.91 21.19
N LEU A 372 -29.13 -0.61 21.22
CA LEU A 372 -29.79 0.27 20.25
C LEU A 372 -30.17 1.58 20.94
N LYS A 373 -29.80 2.72 20.36
CA LYS A 373 -30.27 4.06 20.75
C LYS A 373 -31.16 4.64 19.65
N SER A 374 -32.21 5.37 19.99
CA SER A 374 -33.04 6.05 18.98
C SER A 374 -32.27 7.15 18.25
N LEU A 375 -32.47 7.27 16.93
CA LEU A 375 -31.92 8.36 16.13
C LEU A 375 -32.62 9.71 16.42
N PRO A 376 -31.98 10.86 16.15
CA PRO A 376 -32.58 12.18 16.36
C PRO A 376 -33.81 12.46 15.50
N ALA A 377 -33.90 11.81 14.33
CA ALA A 377 -35.05 11.79 13.45
C ALA A 377 -35.28 10.35 12.95
N LYS A 378 -36.46 10.12 12.35
CA LYS A 378 -36.76 8.88 11.63
C LYS A 378 -36.42 9.06 10.15
N HIS A 379 -35.83 8.04 9.56
CA HIS A 379 -35.27 8.08 8.22
C HIS A 379 -35.82 6.96 7.35
N ILE A 380 -35.77 7.17 6.04
CA ILE A 380 -35.96 6.10 5.06
C ILE A 380 -34.66 5.90 4.34
N ASP A 381 -34.27 4.64 4.25
CA ASP A 381 -33.20 4.12 3.43
C ASP A 381 -33.80 2.98 2.60
N THR A 382 -33.52 2.92 1.30
CA THR A 382 -34.00 1.84 0.46
C THR A 382 -32.89 1.34 -0.46
N GLY A 383 -32.89 0.02 -0.68
CA GLY A 383 -31.98 -0.64 -1.60
C GLY A 383 -32.76 -1.56 -2.54
N MET A 384 -32.88 -1.15 -3.80
CA MET A 384 -33.42 -1.95 -4.90
C MET A 384 -32.27 -2.52 -5.72
N GLY A 385 -32.25 -3.84 -5.89
CA GLY A 385 -31.26 -4.53 -6.70
C GLY A 385 -31.56 -4.32 -8.18
N TYR A 386 -30.81 -3.44 -8.85
CA TYR A 386 -31.06 -3.04 -10.24
C TYR A 386 -31.14 -4.23 -11.20
N GLU A 387 -30.14 -5.11 -11.16
CA GLU A 387 -30.06 -6.30 -12.01
C GLU A 387 -31.22 -7.28 -11.75
N ARG A 388 -31.69 -7.38 -10.49
CA ARG A 388 -32.86 -8.21 -10.13
C ARG A 388 -34.17 -7.61 -10.66
N LEU A 389 -34.35 -6.29 -10.55
CA LEU A 389 -35.53 -5.62 -11.13
C LEU A 389 -35.53 -5.70 -12.66
N VAL A 390 -34.41 -5.43 -13.33
CA VAL A 390 -34.30 -5.55 -14.80
C VAL A 390 -34.65 -6.97 -15.24
N SER A 391 -34.17 -7.99 -14.51
CA SER A 391 -34.51 -9.39 -14.77
C SER A 391 -36.01 -9.69 -14.61
N ALA A 392 -36.66 -9.16 -13.58
CA ALA A 392 -38.11 -9.27 -13.40
C ALA A 392 -38.90 -8.56 -14.51
N LEU A 393 -38.46 -7.38 -14.97
CA LEU A 393 -39.12 -6.58 -16.00
C LEU A 393 -38.93 -7.09 -17.44
N GLN A 394 -37.93 -7.94 -17.65
CA GLN A 394 -37.67 -8.65 -18.91
C GLN A 394 -38.18 -10.10 -18.89
N ASP A 395 -38.83 -10.52 -17.79
CA ASP A 395 -39.34 -11.88 -17.55
C ASP A 395 -38.23 -12.96 -17.73
N THR A 396 -37.02 -12.68 -17.25
CA THR A 396 -35.84 -13.54 -17.40
C THR A 396 -35.55 -14.38 -16.15
N VAL A 397 -35.12 -15.62 -16.38
CA VAL A 397 -34.79 -16.59 -15.31
C VAL A 397 -33.56 -16.19 -14.48
N SER A 398 -32.61 -15.44 -15.04
CA SER A 398 -31.41 -14.96 -14.33
C SER A 398 -31.15 -13.48 -14.57
N ASN A 399 -30.40 -12.85 -13.65
CA ASN A 399 -29.87 -11.50 -13.84
C ASN A 399 -28.95 -11.45 -15.08
N TYR A 400 -28.22 -12.54 -15.34
CA TYR A 400 -27.24 -12.67 -16.42
C TYR A 400 -27.86 -12.78 -17.82
N ALA A 401 -29.14 -13.16 -17.94
CA ALA A 401 -29.86 -13.23 -19.21
C ALA A 401 -30.35 -11.85 -19.73
N THR A 402 -30.04 -10.74 -19.05
CA THR A 402 -30.53 -9.39 -19.36
C THR A 402 -29.56 -8.56 -20.23
N ASP A 403 -30.00 -7.38 -20.67
CA ASP A 403 -29.13 -6.35 -21.28
C ASP A 403 -28.15 -5.68 -20.28
N CYS A 404 -28.21 -6.01 -18.98
CA CYS A 404 -27.13 -5.72 -18.03
C CYS A 404 -25.85 -6.55 -18.29
N PHE A 405 -25.93 -7.70 -18.98
CA PHE A 405 -24.78 -8.59 -19.21
C PHE A 405 -24.56 -9.03 -20.65
N THR A 406 -25.61 -9.11 -21.48
CA THR A 406 -25.48 -9.61 -22.86
C THR A 406 -24.47 -8.83 -23.75
N PRO A 407 -24.26 -7.50 -23.64
CA PRO A 407 -23.19 -6.82 -24.38
C PRO A 407 -21.78 -7.28 -23.97
N LEU A 408 -21.58 -7.54 -22.67
CA LEU A 408 -20.31 -8.06 -22.15
C LEU A 408 -20.09 -9.51 -22.59
N PHE A 409 -21.14 -10.35 -22.60
CA PHE A 409 -21.07 -11.72 -23.10
C PHE A 409 -20.76 -11.77 -24.60
N GLN A 410 -21.38 -10.93 -25.43
CA GLN A 410 -21.01 -10.77 -26.84
C GLN A 410 -19.53 -10.40 -26.97
N LYS A 411 -19.03 -9.47 -26.14
CA LYS A 411 -17.61 -9.06 -26.20
C LYS A 411 -16.65 -10.15 -25.74
N ILE A 412 -16.99 -10.91 -24.71
CA ILE A 412 -16.21 -12.08 -24.27
C ILE A 412 -16.19 -13.13 -25.38
N GLN A 413 -17.31 -13.37 -26.08
CA GLN A 413 -17.39 -14.29 -27.21
C GLN A 413 -16.46 -13.85 -28.36
N GLU A 414 -16.48 -12.57 -28.75
CA GLU A 414 -15.56 -12.02 -29.76
C GLU A 414 -14.07 -12.19 -29.37
N VAL A 415 -13.73 -11.95 -28.10
CA VAL A 415 -12.35 -11.97 -27.59
C VAL A 415 -11.80 -13.38 -27.43
N THR A 416 -12.66 -14.39 -27.28
CA THR A 416 -12.27 -15.78 -26.97
C THR A 416 -12.52 -16.78 -28.09
N GLY A 417 -13.52 -16.54 -28.94
CA GLY A 417 -14.03 -17.56 -29.87
C GLY A 417 -14.82 -18.68 -29.20
N ALA A 418 -15.25 -18.53 -27.94
CA ALA A 418 -16.05 -19.51 -27.22
C ALA A 418 -17.45 -19.71 -27.85
N ARG A 419 -18.15 -20.78 -27.45
CA ARG A 419 -19.59 -20.94 -27.77
C ARG A 419 -20.40 -19.77 -27.17
N PRO A 420 -21.59 -19.43 -27.72
CA PRO A 420 -22.50 -18.51 -27.05
C PRO A 420 -22.85 -18.96 -25.62
N TYR A 421 -23.18 -17.98 -24.78
CA TYR A 421 -23.76 -18.19 -23.46
C TYR A 421 -25.12 -18.91 -23.58
N THR A 422 -25.41 -19.87 -22.69
CA THR A 422 -26.67 -20.64 -22.70
C THR A 422 -27.47 -20.60 -21.39
N ASP A 423 -27.08 -19.74 -20.46
CA ASP A 423 -27.68 -19.56 -19.12
C ASP A 423 -27.86 -20.84 -18.29
N LYS A 424 -26.88 -21.75 -18.38
CA LYS A 424 -26.87 -23.02 -17.62
C LYS A 424 -26.06 -22.94 -16.34
N TYR A 425 -26.35 -23.86 -15.43
CA TYR A 425 -25.80 -23.90 -14.07
C TYR A 425 -25.43 -25.32 -13.66
N GLY A 426 -24.46 -25.45 -12.75
CA GLY A 426 -24.10 -26.71 -12.10
C GLY A 426 -23.82 -27.86 -13.08
N LYS A 427 -24.71 -28.87 -13.11
CA LYS A 427 -24.55 -30.07 -13.95
C LYS A 427 -24.88 -29.84 -15.43
N ASP A 428 -25.65 -28.81 -15.74
CA ASP A 428 -26.08 -28.49 -17.11
C ASP A 428 -25.06 -27.62 -17.84
N ASP A 429 -24.23 -26.86 -17.10
CA ASP A 429 -23.03 -26.16 -17.58
C ASP A 429 -21.81 -27.11 -17.54
N ALA A 430 -21.93 -28.27 -18.18
CA ALA A 430 -20.98 -29.38 -18.05
C ALA A 430 -19.56 -29.09 -18.59
N ASP A 431 -19.39 -28.02 -19.39
CA ASP A 431 -18.09 -27.49 -19.83
C ASP A 431 -17.61 -26.29 -18.99
N GLY A 432 -18.43 -25.77 -18.08
CA GLY A 432 -18.14 -24.61 -17.21
C GLY A 432 -18.08 -23.26 -17.93
N ILE A 433 -18.50 -23.21 -19.19
CA ILE A 433 -18.37 -22.01 -20.03
C ILE A 433 -19.35 -20.91 -19.62
N ASP A 434 -20.60 -21.25 -19.25
CA ASP A 434 -21.56 -20.24 -18.81
C ASP A 434 -21.13 -19.63 -17.46
N THR A 435 -20.60 -20.46 -16.56
CA THR A 435 -19.97 -20.01 -15.31
C THR A 435 -18.81 -19.05 -15.59
N ALA A 436 -17.94 -19.37 -16.55
CA ALA A 436 -16.82 -18.49 -16.93
C ALA A 436 -17.28 -17.15 -17.52
N TYR A 437 -18.36 -17.14 -18.31
CA TYR A 437 -18.97 -15.89 -18.83
C TYR A 437 -19.43 -15.00 -17.68
N ARG A 438 -20.22 -15.54 -16.75
CA ARG A 438 -20.74 -14.80 -15.57
C ARG A 438 -19.60 -14.21 -14.75
N VAL A 439 -18.60 -15.02 -14.40
CA VAL A 439 -17.42 -14.58 -13.62
C VAL A 439 -16.66 -13.45 -14.31
N VAL A 440 -16.38 -13.56 -15.61
CA VAL A 440 -15.61 -12.53 -16.34
C VAL A 440 -16.41 -11.24 -16.49
N ALA A 441 -17.71 -11.32 -16.79
CA ALA A 441 -18.56 -10.14 -16.99
C ALA A 441 -18.85 -9.37 -15.69
N ASP A 442 -19.04 -10.06 -14.56
CA ASP A 442 -19.08 -9.41 -13.24
C ASP A 442 -17.72 -8.76 -12.92
N HIS A 443 -16.63 -9.54 -13.00
CA HIS A 443 -15.33 -9.07 -12.52
C HIS A 443 -14.78 -7.88 -13.34
N ILE A 444 -15.07 -7.75 -14.65
CA ILE A 444 -14.69 -6.53 -15.39
C ILE A 444 -15.39 -5.28 -14.86
N ARG A 445 -16.64 -5.37 -14.40
CA ARG A 445 -17.36 -4.25 -13.75
C ARG A 445 -16.65 -3.87 -12.45
N THR A 446 -16.48 -4.84 -11.55
CA THR A 446 -15.85 -4.68 -10.23
C THR A 446 -14.45 -4.08 -10.32
N LEU A 447 -13.62 -4.58 -11.26
CA LEU A 447 -12.25 -4.09 -11.47
C LEU A 447 -12.24 -2.67 -12.02
N SER A 448 -13.06 -2.38 -13.02
CA SER A 448 -13.07 -1.07 -13.68
C SER A 448 -13.53 0.04 -12.74
N PHE A 449 -14.60 -0.20 -11.97
CA PHE A 449 -15.07 0.74 -10.96
C PHE A 449 -14.09 0.88 -9.79
N SER A 450 -13.51 -0.23 -9.30
CA SER A 450 -12.47 -0.15 -8.25
C SER A 450 -11.28 0.71 -8.67
N ILE A 451 -10.76 0.51 -9.89
CA ILE A 451 -9.61 1.24 -10.41
C ILE A 451 -10.00 2.70 -10.72
N ALA A 452 -11.19 2.95 -11.28
CA ALA A 452 -11.71 4.31 -11.53
C ALA A 452 -11.81 5.12 -10.22
N ASP A 453 -12.29 4.52 -9.13
CA ASP A 453 -12.42 5.15 -7.82
C ASP A 453 -11.14 5.05 -6.96
N GLY A 454 -10.05 4.50 -7.51
CA GLY A 454 -8.69 4.59 -6.96
C GLY A 454 -8.20 3.40 -6.15
N ALA A 455 -8.99 2.33 -5.98
CA ALA A 455 -8.54 1.06 -5.44
C ALA A 455 -7.82 0.23 -6.51
N VAL A 456 -6.50 0.40 -6.61
CA VAL A 456 -5.65 -0.38 -7.52
C VAL A 456 -5.18 -1.71 -6.87
N PRO A 457 -5.01 -2.79 -7.65
CA PRO A 457 -4.47 -4.06 -7.17
C PRO A 457 -3.13 -3.94 -6.42
N ASN A 458 -3.06 -4.45 -5.19
CA ASN A 458 -1.86 -4.40 -4.34
C ASN A 458 -1.79 -5.60 -3.37
N ASN A 459 -0.99 -5.50 -2.29
CA ASN A 459 -0.78 -6.57 -1.31
C ASN A 459 -1.69 -6.51 -0.06
N ASP A 460 -2.48 -5.44 0.17
CA ASP A 460 -3.14 -5.19 1.45
C ASP A 460 -4.50 -4.46 1.34
N GLY A 461 -5.38 -4.70 2.30
CA GLY A 461 -6.70 -4.05 2.41
C GLY A 461 -7.53 -4.10 1.12
N ARG A 462 -7.98 -2.92 0.66
CA ARG A 462 -8.85 -2.79 -0.52
C ARG A 462 -8.19 -3.32 -1.80
N GLY A 463 -6.92 -2.98 -2.04
CA GLY A 463 -6.20 -3.41 -3.24
C GLY A 463 -5.87 -4.90 -3.27
N TYR A 464 -5.77 -5.56 -2.12
CA TYR A 464 -5.71 -7.03 -2.04
C TYR A 464 -6.98 -7.67 -2.60
N VAL A 465 -8.16 -7.14 -2.27
CA VAL A 465 -9.45 -7.61 -2.80
C VAL A 465 -9.55 -7.40 -4.32
N VAL A 466 -9.22 -6.21 -4.83
CA VAL A 466 -9.25 -5.94 -6.28
C VAL A 466 -8.30 -6.89 -7.03
N ARG A 467 -7.13 -7.18 -6.44
CA ARG A 467 -6.21 -8.19 -6.97
C ARG A 467 -6.79 -9.61 -6.94
N ARG A 468 -7.50 -10.00 -5.89
CA ARG A 468 -8.20 -11.30 -5.78
C ARG A 468 -9.19 -11.49 -6.93
N VAL A 469 -10.06 -10.50 -7.14
CA VAL A 469 -11.05 -10.45 -8.24
C VAL A 469 -10.37 -10.61 -9.61
N LEU A 470 -9.29 -9.85 -9.88
CA LEU A 470 -8.54 -9.93 -11.14
C LEU A 470 -8.00 -11.34 -11.37
N ARG A 471 -7.38 -11.93 -10.34
CA ARG A 471 -6.74 -13.24 -10.41
C ARG A 471 -7.76 -14.38 -10.61
N ARG A 472 -8.95 -14.28 -9.99
CA ARG A 472 -10.08 -15.20 -10.21
C ARG A 472 -10.54 -15.16 -11.67
N GLY A 473 -10.88 -13.98 -12.18
CA GLY A 473 -11.40 -13.84 -13.54
C GLY A 473 -10.39 -14.24 -14.63
N VAL A 474 -9.12 -13.87 -14.45
CA VAL A 474 -8.02 -14.31 -15.33
C VAL A 474 -7.90 -15.84 -15.39
N ARG A 475 -8.01 -16.54 -14.25
CA ARG A 475 -7.96 -18.02 -14.24
C ARG A 475 -9.16 -18.63 -14.96
N TYR A 476 -10.38 -18.11 -14.75
CA TYR A 476 -11.55 -18.59 -15.49
C TYR A 476 -11.38 -18.41 -17.00
N ALA A 477 -10.90 -17.25 -17.45
CA ALA A 477 -10.61 -17.00 -18.85
C ALA A 477 -9.55 -17.94 -19.43
N ARG A 478 -8.45 -18.18 -18.70
CA ARG A 478 -7.40 -19.12 -19.11
C ARG A 478 -7.92 -20.56 -19.19
N LYS A 479 -8.66 -21.01 -18.17
CA LYS A 479 -9.08 -22.41 -18.02
C LYS A 479 -10.22 -22.80 -18.97
N TYR A 480 -11.26 -21.98 -19.06
CA TYR A 480 -12.51 -22.34 -19.75
C TYR A 480 -12.59 -21.78 -21.17
N PHE A 481 -11.92 -20.65 -21.45
CA PHE A 481 -11.88 -20.06 -22.78
C PHE A 481 -10.54 -20.26 -23.51
N ASN A 482 -9.53 -20.85 -22.86
CA ASN A 482 -8.15 -20.95 -23.38
C ASN A 482 -7.60 -19.57 -23.84
N ALA A 483 -7.94 -18.51 -23.10
CA ALA A 483 -7.63 -17.13 -23.49
C ALA A 483 -6.17 -16.73 -23.20
N ASP A 484 -5.57 -15.97 -24.12
CA ASP A 484 -4.26 -15.33 -23.92
C ASP A 484 -4.34 -14.23 -22.86
N ILE A 485 -3.65 -14.45 -21.74
CA ILE A 485 -3.57 -13.57 -20.57
C ILE A 485 -2.41 -12.57 -20.70
N GLY A 486 -2.63 -11.33 -20.26
CA GLY A 486 -1.69 -10.21 -20.34
C GLY A 486 -2.33 -8.93 -20.91
N ALA A 487 -3.51 -9.06 -21.49
CA ALA A 487 -4.38 -7.99 -21.99
C ALA A 487 -5.77 -8.58 -22.32
N PHE A 488 -6.36 -9.36 -21.43
CA PHE A 488 -7.65 -10.01 -21.62
C PHE A 488 -8.80 -9.06 -21.24
N PHE A 489 -8.80 -8.57 -20.00
CA PHE A 489 -9.84 -7.68 -19.49
C PHE A 489 -9.90 -6.35 -20.23
N SER A 490 -8.76 -5.82 -20.68
CA SER A 490 -8.70 -4.58 -21.48
C SER A 490 -9.31 -4.68 -22.88
N LYS A 491 -9.48 -5.89 -23.43
CA LYS A 491 -10.24 -6.11 -24.68
C LYS A 491 -11.76 -6.09 -24.47
N ILE A 492 -12.20 -6.33 -23.23
CA ILE A 492 -13.62 -6.34 -22.82
C ILE A 492 -14.05 -4.94 -22.34
N LEU A 493 -13.15 -4.22 -21.67
CA LEU A 493 -13.35 -2.86 -21.13
C LEU A 493 -14.11 -1.89 -22.07
N PRO A 494 -13.88 -1.82 -23.40
CA PRO A 494 -14.65 -0.93 -24.26
C PRO A 494 -16.16 -1.16 -24.20
N ALA A 495 -16.62 -2.42 -24.21
CA ALA A 495 -18.05 -2.73 -24.14
C ALA A 495 -18.67 -2.33 -22.79
N LEU A 496 -17.90 -2.38 -21.69
CA LEU A 496 -18.34 -1.87 -20.40
C LEU A 496 -18.46 -0.34 -20.39
N VAL A 497 -17.51 0.36 -21.01
CA VAL A 497 -17.55 1.82 -21.13
C VAL A 497 -18.71 2.28 -22.03
N ASP A 498 -18.97 1.58 -23.13
CA ASP A 498 -20.12 1.83 -24.00
C ASP A 498 -21.46 1.58 -23.29
N GLN A 499 -21.53 0.56 -22.41
CA GLN A 499 -22.75 0.17 -21.68
C GLN A 499 -23.04 1.04 -20.44
N MET A 500 -22.01 1.50 -19.72
CA MET A 500 -22.15 2.14 -18.40
C MET A 500 -21.59 3.57 -18.32
N GLY A 501 -20.81 4.03 -19.30
CA GLY A 501 -20.09 5.30 -19.26
C GLY A 501 -20.94 6.57 -19.31
N GLU A 502 -22.19 6.50 -19.77
CA GLU A 502 -23.14 7.63 -19.72
C GLU A 502 -23.57 7.92 -18.27
N GLN A 503 -23.93 6.87 -17.52
CA GLN A 503 -24.30 6.97 -16.11
C GLN A 503 -23.10 7.23 -15.20
N PHE A 504 -21.92 6.72 -15.57
CA PHE A 504 -20.68 6.79 -14.78
C PHE A 504 -19.50 7.37 -15.59
N PRO A 505 -19.47 8.70 -15.82
CA PRO A 505 -18.48 9.35 -16.70
C PRO A 505 -17.02 9.20 -16.26
N GLU A 506 -16.76 8.80 -15.01
CA GLU A 506 -15.43 8.44 -14.52
C GLU A 506 -14.82 7.23 -15.25
N LEU A 507 -15.63 6.26 -15.69
CA LEU A 507 -15.16 5.14 -16.51
C LEU A 507 -14.61 5.63 -17.85
N VAL A 508 -15.32 6.56 -18.51
CA VAL A 508 -14.88 7.17 -19.78
C VAL A 508 -13.60 7.97 -19.56
N LYS A 509 -13.56 8.81 -18.52
CA LYS A 509 -12.39 9.67 -18.19
C LYS A 509 -11.13 8.87 -17.86
N LYS A 510 -11.27 7.67 -17.26
CA LYS A 510 -10.15 6.84 -16.79
C LYS A 510 -9.93 5.56 -17.60
N GLN A 511 -10.61 5.38 -18.75
CA GLN A 511 -10.55 4.16 -19.56
C GLN A 511 -9.11 3.71 -19.87
N GLN A 512 -8.21 4.66 -20.19
CA GLN A 512 -6.81 4.35 -20.48
C GLN A 512 -6.02 3.91 -19.24
N ASP A 513 -6.21 4.55 -18.08
CA ASP A 513 -5.57 4.14 -16.83
C ASP A 513 -6.05 2.76 -16.37
N ILE A 514 -7.37 2.51 -16.45
CA ILE A 514 -7.98 1.22 -16.14
C ILE A 514 -7.36 0.14 -17.04
N LYS A 515 -7.26 0.40 -18.35
CA LYS A 515 -6.60 -0.50 -19.31
C LYS A 515 -5.15 -0.81 -18.92
N GLU A 516 -4.33 0.20 -18.66
CA GLU A 516 -2.90 -0.01 -18.33
C GLU A 516 -2.71 -0.79 -17.03
N ILE A 517 -3.51 -0.48 -15.99
CA ILE A 517 -3.43 -1.16 -14.70
C ILE A 517 -3.84 -2.63 -14.81
N LEU A 518 -4.87 -2.93 -15.61
CA LEU A 518 -5.30 -4.31 -15.95
C LEU A 518 -4.19 -5.07 -16.68
N ASP A 519 -3.70 -4.55 -17.81
CA ASP A 519 -2.66 -5.18 -18.63
C ASP A 519 -1.41 -5.52 -17.80
N GLU A 520 -0.91 -4.55 -17.03
CA GLU A 520 0.28 -4.74 -16.21
C GLU A 520 0.09 -5.79 -15.10
N GLU A 521 -1.08 -5.84 -14.44
CA GLU A 521 -1.35 -6.87 -13.43
C GLU A 521 -1.56 -8.25 -14.05
N GLU A 522 -2.19 -8.36 -15.21
CA GLU A 522 -2.30 -9.63 -15.93
C GLU A 522 -0.92 -10.18 -16.30
N VAL A 523 -0.02 -9.33 -16.85
CA VAL A 523 1.36 -9.72 -17.21
C VAL A 523 2.17 -10.11 -15.96
N ALA A 524 1.97 -9.43 -14.84
CA ALA A 524 2.60 -9.80 -13.57
C ALA A 524 2.04 -11.11 -12.99
N PHE A 525 0.73 -11.33 -13.11
CA PHE A 525 0.07 -12.51 -12.58
C PHE A 525 0.31 -13.76 -13.42
N ALA A 526 0.32 -13.70 -14.76
CA ALA A 526 0.58 -14.86 -15.63
C ALA A 526 1.92 -15.56 -15.26
N ARG A 527 2.98 -14.75 -15.06
CA ARG A 527 4.31 -15.20 -14.61
C ARG A 527 4.32 -15.87 -13.23
N THR A 528 3.26 -15.70 -12.45
CA THR A 528 3.09 -16.22 -11.08
C THR A 528 2.15 -17.43 -11.09
N LEU A 529 1.06 -17.35 -11.87
CA LEU A 529 0.07 -18.40 -12.11
C LEU A 529 0.73 -19.70 -12.57
N ASP A 530 1.59 -19.65 -13.61
CA ASP A 530 2.32 -20.84 -14.12
C ASP A 530 3.11 -21.60 -13.03
N ARG A 531 3.69 -20.87 -12.08
CA ARG A 531 4.49 -21.43 -10.99
C ARG A 531 3.63 -21.90 -9.82
N GLY A 532 2.54 -21.19 -9.53
CA GLY A 532 1.57 -21.57 -8.50
C GLY A 532 0.76 -22.80 -8.88
N GLU A 533 0.23 -22.87 -10.11
CA GLU A 533 -0.51 -24.02 -10.63
C GLU A 533 0.35 -25.29 -10.62
N ALA A 534 1.59 -25.22 -11.13
CA ALA A 534 2.52 -26.36 -11.12
C ALA A 534 2.89 -26.83 -9.69
N GLN A 535 2.97 -25.90 -8.73
CA GLN A 535 3.29 -26.21 -7.34
C GLN A 535 2.06 -26.74 -6.56
N PHE A 536 0.85 -26.25 -6.87
CA PHE A 536 -0.40 -26.81 -6.38
C PHE A 536 -0.58 -28.26 -6.89
N GLU A 537 -0.46 -28.49 -8.20
CA GLU A 537 -0.64 -29.81 -8.81
C GLU A 537 0.30 -30.85 -8.18
N LYS A 538 1.54 -30.46 -7.85
CA LYS A 538 2.46 -31.30 -7.09
C LYS A 538 1.88 -31.65 -5.71
N TYR A 539 1.48 -30.65 -4.91
CA TYR A 539 1.00 -30.88 -3.55
C TYR A 539 -0.33 -31.64 -3.49
N ALA A 540 -1.27 -31.35 -4.40
CA ALA A 540 -2.50 -32.10 -4.58
C ALA A 540 -2.22 -33.56 -4.93
N ALA A 541 -1.30 -33.82 -5.87
CA ALA A 541 -0.90 -35.19 -6.22
C ALA A 541 -0.15 -35.90 -5.09
N GLU A 542 0.55 -35.19 -4.20
CA GLU A 542 1.17 -35.75 -2.99
C GLU A 542 0.10 -36.11 -1.94
N ALA A 543 -0.88 -35.24 -1.69
CA ALA A 543 -2.01 -35.49 -0.79
C ALA A 543 -2.86 -36.70 -1.23
N THR A 544 -3.29 -36.74 -2.50
CA THR A 544 -4.08 -37.85 -3.06
C THR A 544 -3.31 -39.17 -3.03
N LYS A 545 -1.99 -39.17 -3.26
CA LYS A 545 -1.13 -40.38 -3.13
C LYS A 545 -0.97 -40.84 -1.68
N GLY A 546 -1.04 -39.93 -0.72
CA GLY A 546 -1.09 -40.24 0.71
C GLY A 546 -2.44 -40.80 1.17
N GLY A 547 -3.45 -40.83 0.30
CA GLY A 547 -4.83 -41.18 0.66
C GLY A 547 -5.58 -40.07 1.40
N SER A 548 -5.01 -38.86 1.49
CA SER A 548 -5.68 -37.71 2.09
C SER A 548 -6.66 -37.10 1.09
N LYS A 549 -7.82 -36.68 1.60
CA LYS A 549 -8.71 -35.72 0.92
C LYS A 549 -8.42 -34.27 1.30
N LYS A 550 -7.55 -34.02 2.28
CA LYS A 550 -7.24 -32.69 2.81
C LYS A 550 -5.95 -32.16 2.22
N LEU A 551 -5.91 -30.86 1.94
CA LEU A 551 -4.68 -30.11 1.68
C LEU A 551 -4.32 -29.30 2.95
N GLU A 552 -3.20 -29.66 3.58
CA GLU A 552 -2.77 -29.11 4.88
C GLU A 552 -2.65 -27.58 4.87
N GLY A 553 -3.09 -26.92 5.95
CA GLY A 553 -3.12 -25.46 6.02
C GLY A 553 -1.76 -24.77 5.90
N ASP A 554 -0.66 -25.43 6.25
CA ASP A 554 0.70 -24.90 6.07
C ASP A 554 1.15 -24.92 4.59
N VAL A 555 0.72 -25.91 3.82
CA VAL A 555 0.93 -26.00 2.37
C VAL A 555 0.14 -24.91 1.65
N VAL A 556 -1.11 -24.68 2.05
CA VAL A 556 -1.95 -23.60 1.52
C VAL A 556 -1.35 -22.23 1.86
N TRP A 557 -0.94 -22.02 3.11
CA TRP A 557 -0.24 -20.78 3.49
C TRP A 557 1.10 -20.61 2.76
N ARG A 558 1.82 -21.69 2.47
CA ARG A 558 3.08 -21.64 1.72
C ARG A 558 2.88 -21.31 0.24
N LEU A 559 1.82 -21.82 -0.39
CA LEU A 559 1.42 -21.41 -1.74
C LEU A 559 1.19 -19.89 -1.80
N TYR A 560 0.53 -19.35 -0.78
CA TYR A 560 0.34 -17.91 -0.60
C TYR A 560 1.65 -17.14 -0.36
N ASP A 561 2.35 -17.42 0.74
CA ASP A 561 3.47 -16.64 1.26
C ASP A 561 4.76 -16.80 0.44
N THR A 562 5.11 -18.04 0.05
CA THR A 562 6.35 -18.33 -0.68
C THR A 562 6.20 -18.16 -2.19
N PHE A 563 5.03 -18.47 -2.75
CA PHE A 563 4.80 -18.52 -4.21
C PHE A 563 3.84 -17.43 -4.73
N GLY A 564 3.24 -16.62 -3.86
CA GLY A 564 2.33 -15.54 -4.22
C GLY A 564 0.98 -16.01 -4.76
N PHE A 565 0.63 -17.28 -4.54
CA PHE A 565 -0.54 -17.95 -5.10
C PHE A 565 -1.73 -17.87 -4.12
N PRO A 566 -2.84 -17.20 -4.47
CA PRO A 566 -3.92 -16.90 -3.52
C PRO A 566 -4.56 -18.13 -2.85
N VAL A 567 -4.96 -17.96 -1.58
CA VAL A 567 -5.63 -19.01 -0.78
C VAL A 567 -6.98 -19.40 -1.40
N ASP A 568 -7.72 -18.43 -1.92
CA ASP A 568 -9.00 -18.67 -2.60
C ASP A 568 -8.83 -19.37 -3.95
N LEU A 569 -7.79 -19.03 -4.73
CA LEU A 569 -7.47 -19.82 -5.92
C LEU A 569 -7.05 -21.24 -5.55
N THR A 570 -6.31 -21.42 -4.46
CA THR A 570 -5.94 -22.73 -3.91
C THR A 570 -7.18 -23.53 -3.53
N ARG A 571 -8.15 -22.93 -2.83
CA ARG A 571 -9.46 -23.53 -2.51
C ARG A 571 -10.23 -23.91 -3.77
N LEU A 572 -10.29 -23.03 -4.77
CA LEU A 572 -11.03 -23.27 -6.00
C LEU A 572 -10.44 -24.45 -6.81
N MET A 573 -9.12 -24.67 -6.84
CA MET A 573 -8.57 -25.92 -7.42
C MET A 573 -8.53 -27.12 -6.46
N ALA A 574 -8.72 -26.93 -5.14
CA ALA A 574 -9.00 -28.03 -4.23
C ALA A 574 -10.41 -28.58 -4.48
N GLU A 575 -11.44 -27.72 -4.53
CA GLU A 575 -12.83 -28.07 -4.88
C GLU A 575 -12.91 -28.84 -6.21
N GLU A 576 -12.25 -28.32 -7.27
CA GLU A 576 -12.17 -28.98 -8.59
C GLU A 576 -11.48 -30.37 -8.56
N ARG A 577 -10.70 -30.67 -7.52
CA ARG A 577 -10.04 -31.97 -7.30
C ARG A 577 -10.73 -32.83 -6.24
N SER A 578 -11.87 -32.38 -5.70
CA SER A 578 -12.54 -32.98 -4.54
C SER A 578 -11.63 -33.10 -3.31
N LEU A 579 -10.78 -32.07 -3.12
CA LEU A 579 -9.93 -31.88 -1.94
C LEU A 579 -10.53 -30.78 -1.04
N GLU A 580 -10.38 -30.99 0.26
CA GLU A 580 -10.86 -30.12 1.34
C GLU A 580 -9.71 -29.24 1.87
N ILE A 581 -10.02 -28.02 2.29
CA ILE A 581 -9.10 -27.11 3.00
C ILE A 581 -9.73 -26.73 4.34
N ASP A 582 -8.91 -26.66 5.38
CA ASP A 582 -9.31 -26.26 6.73
C ASP A 582 -8.80 -24.85 7.02
N ASP A 583 -9.72 -23.89 7.00
CA ASP A 583 -9.38 -22.48 7.19
C ASP A 583 -8.82 -22.18 8.60
N ALA A 584 -9.07 -23.03 9.61
CA ALA A 584 -8.46 -22.86 10.93
C ALA A 584 -6.98 -23.25 10.95
N GLU A 585 -6.57 -24.25 10.16
CA GLU A 585 -5.16 -24.58 9.95
C GLU A 585 -4.43 -23.52 9.11
N VAL A 586 -5.10 -22.98 8.08
CA VAL A 586 -4.55 -21.87 7.27
C VAL A 586 -4.36 -20.62 8.14
N GLU A 587 -5.34 -20.28 8.99
CA GLU A 587 -5.23 -19.15 9.90
C GLU A 587 -4.15 -19.39 10.98
N ALA A 588 -4.03 -20.61 11.53
CA ALA A 588 -2.95 -20.95 12.45
C ALA A 588 -1.57 -20.82 11.80
N ALA A 589 -1.42 -21.22 10.54
CA ALA A 589 -0.19 -21.01 9.76
C ALA A 589 0.09 -19.51 9.51
N ARG A 590 -0.95 -18.73 9.17
CA ARG A 590 -0.87 -17.25 9.02
C ARG A 590 -0.41 -16.58 10.31
N ILE A 591 -1.05 -16.88 11.44
CA ILE A 591 -0.72 -16.30 12.76
C ILE A 591 0.74 -16.61 13.10
N LYS A 592 1.16 -17.87 12.96
CA LYS A 592 2.54 -18.33 13.23
C LYS A 592 3.59 -17.61 12.36
N ALA A 593 3.29 -17.34 11.10
CA ALA A 593 4.15 -16.55 10.21
C ALA A 593 4.15 -15.05 10.57
N ARG A 594 2.98 -14.51 10.97
CA ARG A 594 2.81 -13.11 11.39
C ARG A 594 3.49 -12.81 12.71
N GLU A 595 3.45 -13.72 13.68
CA GLU A 595 4.15 -13.64 14.96
C GLU A 595 5.67 -13.64 14.78
N ALA A 596 6.20 -14.52 13.92
CA ALA A 596 7.61 -14.49 13.52
C ALA A 596 8.04 -13.17 12.84
N SER A 597 7.07 -12.41 12.30
CA SER A 597 7.27 -11.10 11.68
C SER A 597 7.00 -9.91 12.64
N LYS A 598 6.46 -10.14 13.84
CA LYS A 598 5.89 -9.10 14.71
C LYS A 598 6.87 -8.45 15.71
N ALA A 599 8.17 -8.59 15.48
CA ALA A 599 9.22 -8.10 16.39
C ALA A 599 9.45 -6.56 16.40
N VAL A 600 8.62 -5.77 15.71
CA VAL A 600 8.81 -4.33 15.51
C VAL A 600 7.46 -3.58 15.53
N LYS A 601 7.38 -2.50 16.34
CA LYS A 601 6.29 -1.49 16.46
C LYS A 601 4.94 -1.92 17.07
N GLU A 602 4.87 -1.84 18.40
CA GLU A 602 3.65 -1.48 19.17
C GLU A 602 4.08 -0.59 20.36
N SER A 603 3.84 0.74 20.35
CA SER A 603 4.00 1.63 21.53
C SER A 603 3.50 3.09 21.39
N VAL A 604 2.48 3.41 20.56
CA VAL A 604 1.95 4.81 20.43
C VAL A 604 0.42 4.85 20.27
N GLN A 605 -0.35 4.31 21.22
CA GLN A 605 -1.79 4.63 21.43
C GLN A 605 -2.16 4.39 22.90
N THR A 606 -2.26 5.47 23.70
CA THR A 606 -2.56 5.38 25.15
C THR A 606 -3.41 6.55 25.69
N PHE A 607 -4.03 7.36 24.82
CA PHE A 607 -4.94 8.44 25.22
C PHE A 607 -6.37 8.18 24.75
N SER A 608 -7.33 8.48 25.63
CA SER A 608 -8.76 8.24 25.41
C SER A 608 -9.35 9.26 24.44
N LYS A 609 -10.01 8.77 23.39
CA LYS A 609 -10.67 9.62 22.37
C LYS A 609 -12.10 9.98 22.80
N LEU A 610 -12.62 11.12 22.33
CA LEU A 610 -14.05 11.41 22.44
C LEU A 610 -14.83 10.62 21.39
N ASN A 611 -15.96 10.04 21.80
CA ASN A 611 -16.89 9.36 20.89
C ASN A 611 -18.17 10.20 20.66
N VAL A 612 -19.01 9.77 19.72
CA VAL A 612 -20.23 10.50 19.30
C VAL A 612 -21.15 10.85 20.48
N HIS A 613 -21.28 9.98 21.48
CA HIS A 613 -22.10 10.25 22.67
C HIS A 613 -21.52 11.35 23.53
N GLN A 614 -20.20 11.37 23.72
CA GLN A 614 -19.50 12.40 24.48
C GLN A 614 -19.53 13.76 23.76
N ILE A 615 -19.45 13.77 22.42
CA ILE A 615 -19.65 14.99 21.61
C ILE A 615 -21.11 15.49 21.76
N SER A 616 -22.10 14.59 21.75
CA SER A 616 -23.51 14.93 21.95
C SER A 616 -23.82 15.38 23.39
N GLU A 617 -23.17 14.80 24.40
CA GLU A 617 -23.27 15.17 25.81
C GLU A 617 -22.70 16.57 26.03
N LEU A 618 -21.53 16.87 25.45
CA LEU A 618 -20.94 18.22 25.42
C LEU A 618 -21.90 19.23 24.80
N GLU A 619 -22.48 18.94 23.64
CA GLU A 619 -23.32 19.90 22.91
C GLU A 619 -24.71 20.11 23.52
N LYS A 620 -25.41 19.03 23.93
CA LYS A 620 -26.84 19.09 24.30
C LYS A 620 -27.05 19.19 25.81
N ASP A 621 -26.31 18.40 26.59
CA ASP A 621 -26.58 18.18 28.01
C ASP A 621 -25.74 19.11 28.88
N LEU A 622 -24.43 19.17 28.62
CA LEU A 622 -23.45 20.01 29.30
C LEU A 622 -23.34 21.42 28.69
N LYS A 623 -23.77 21.58 27.43
CA LYS A 623 -23.84 22.85 26.67
C LYS A 623 -22.50 23.59 26.59
N VAL A 624 -21.45 22.83 26.33
CA VAL A 624 -20.08 23.31 26.15
C VAL A 624 -19.92 23.86 24.73
N GLU A 625 -19.50 25.11 24.61
CA GLU A 625 -19.18 25.74 23.32
C GLU A 625 -17.96 25.05 22.68
N ARG A 626 -17.97 24.88 21.36
CA ARG A 626 -16.83 24.32 20.60
C ARG A 626 -15.60 25.21 20.77
N THR A 627 -14.42 24.58 20.80
CA THR A 627 -13.15 25.29 20.98
C THR A 627 -12.86 26.18 19.77
N ASN A 628 -12.52 27.44 20.01
CA ASN A 628 -11.88 28.29 19.02
C ASN A 628 -10.37 27.99 18.99
N ASP A 629 -9.87 27.51 17.85
CA ASP A 629 -8.45 27.20 17.66
C ASP A 629 -7.81 28.10 16.58
N ASP A 630 -8.37 29.28 16.30
CA ASP A 630 -7.85 30.21 15.29
C ASP A 630 -6.40 30.67 15.60
N ALA A 631 -6.09 30.75 16.89
CA ALA A 631 -4.77 31.12 17.39
C ALA A 631 -3.67 30.08 17.06
N LYS A 632 -4.00 28.88 16.54
CA LYS A 632 -3.00 27.86 16.12
C LYS A 632 -2.06 28.31 15.01
N PHE A 633 -2.38 29.42 14.32
CA PHE A 633 -1.54 30.05 13.30
C PHE A 633 -0.74 31.26 13.81
N ALA A 634 -1.02 31.74 15.03
CA ALA A 634 -0.28 32.82 15.66
C ALA A 634 1.05 32.33 16.26
N GLN A 635 1.94 33.27 16.62
CA GLN A 635 3.14 32.97 17.40
C GLN A 635 2.91 33.25 18.88
N GLY A 636 3.43 32.37 19.74
CA GLY A 636 3.44 32.55 21.19
C GLY A 636 2.16 32.10 21.90
N ASP A 637 2.10 32.43 23.19
CA ASP A 637 1.16 31.86 24.13
C ASP A 637 -0.23 32.50 24.02
N THR A 638 -1.28 31.71 24.24
CA THR A 638 -2.65 32.23 24.33
C THR A 638 -3.25 31.99 25.71
N LYS A 639 -4.25 32.80 26.07
CA LYS A 639 -5.09 32.55 27.24
C LYS A 639 -6.35 31.84 26.82
N GLY A 640 -6.66 30.76 27.53
CA GLY A 640 -7.91 30.03 27.44
C GLY A 640 -8.51 29.79 28.81
N LYS A 641 -9.66 29.14 28.84
CA LYS A 641 -10.40 28.78 30.05
C LYS A 641 -10.75 27.31 30.01
N VAL A 642 -10.41 26.58 31.07
CA VAL A 642 -10.75 25.15 31.20
C VAL A 642 -12.27 25.02 31.24
N GLN A 643 -12.84 24.40 30.20
CA GLN A 643 -14.27 24.11 30.15
C GLN A 643 -14.58 22.87 30.98
N LEU A 644 -13.92 21.75 30.67
CA LEU A 644 -14.07 20.46 31.35
C LEU A 644 -12.78 19.63 31.27
N ILE A 645 -12.66 18.69 32.19
CA ILE A 645 -11.64 17.62 32.17
C ILE A 645 -12.34 16.32 31.75
N TYR A 646 -11.65 15.46 31.01
CA TYR A 646 -12.12 14.14 30.58
C TYR A 646 -11.17 13.05 31.07
N ASP A 647 -11.68 12.04 31.79
CA ASP A 647 -10.89 10.95 32.36
C ASP A 647 -10.80 9.69 31.47
N GLY A 648 -11.43 9.73 30.29
CA GLY A 648 -11.58 8.58 29.38
C GLY A 648 -12.91 7.83 29.51
N GLN A 649 -13.76 8.19 30.47
CA GLN A 649 -15.11 7.64 30.65
C GLN A 649 -16.13 8.77 30.83
N SER A 650 -15.82 9.76 31.66
CA SER A 650 -16.72 10.82 32.14
C SER A 650 -16.08 12.22 32.10
N PHE A 651 -16.93 13.26 32.17
CA PHE A 651 -16.48 14.64 32.29
C PHE A 651 -16.42 15.12 33.74
N LEU A 652 -15.23 15.52 34.18
CA LEU A 652 -14.92 15.97 35.52
C LEU A 652 -14.81 17.49 35.58
N LYS A 653 -15.18 18.06 36.74
CA LYS A 653 -15.06 19.50 37.03
C LYS A 653 -13.79 19.90 37.78
N SER A 654 -12.99 18.96 38.26
CA SER A 654 -11.70 19.23 38.90
C SER A 654 -10.80 17.99 38.86
N THR A 655 -9.48 18.18 38.78
CA THR A 655 -8.49 17.09 38.85
C THR A 655 -8.17 16.68 40.30
N LYS A 656 -8.74 17.35 41.30
CA LYS A 656 -8.37 17.20 42.72
C LYS A 656 -8.44 15.77 43.24
N ASP A 657 -9.49 15.04 42.85
CA ASP A 657 -9.77 13.69 43.33
C ASP A 657 -9.35 12.61 42.31
N VAL A 658 -8.60 13.01 41.27
CA VAL A 658 -8.03 12.13 40.24
C VAL A 658 -6.69 11.55 40.73
N PRO A 659 -6.41 10.24 40.56
CA PRO A 659 -5.12 9.67 40.92
C PRO A 659 -3.94 10.28 40.16
N GLU A 660 -2.78 10.39 40.82
CA GLU A 660 -1.53 10.83 40.19
C GLU A 660 -1.24 10.02 38.92
N LYS A 661 -0.83 10.70 37.84
CA LYS A 661 -0.46 10.10 36.54
C LYS A 661 -1.60 9.35 35.84
N THR A 662 -2.86 9.60 36.20
CA THR A 662 -4.00 9.30 35.32
C THR A 662 -3.89 10.13 34.04
N ALA A 663 -4.06 9.49 32.89
CA ALA A 663 -4.14 10.16 31.61
C ALA A 663 -5.47 10.90 31.48
N LEU A 664 -5.44 12.19 31.15
CA LEU A 664 -6.63 13.03 31.00
C LEU A 664 -6.64 13.70 29.63
N GLY A 665 -7.81 14.19 29.23
CA GLY A 665 -7.97 15.21 28.20
C GLY A 665 -8.54 16.50 28.77
N LEU A 666 -8.02 17.66 28.36
CA LEU A 666 -8.60 18.96 28.70
C LEU A 666 -9.34 19.57 27.51
N LEU A 667 -10.55 20.07 27.77
CA LEU A 667 -11.31 20.91 26.87
C LEU A 667 -11.16 22.37 27.32
N ILE A 668 -10.83 23.24 26.37
CA ILE A 668 -10.57 24.67 26.58
C ILE A 668 -11.40 25.44 25.55
N ASP A 669 -11.91 26.62 25.93
CA ASP A 669 -12.66 27.48 25.02
C ASP A 669 -11.82 28.02 23.86
N LYS A 670 -10.53 28.29 24.11
CA LYS A 670 -9.58 28.90 23.16
C LYS A 670 -8.20 28.26 23.27
N THR A 671 -7.57 27.95 22.12
CA THR A 671 -6.23 27.33 22.11
C THR A 671 -5.36 27.76 20.91
N ASN A 672 -4.05 27.74 21.11
CA ASN A 672 -3.00 27.87 20.10
C ASN A 672 -2.37 26.52 19.71
N PHE A 673 -2.78 25.42 20.35
CA PHE A 673 -2.38 24.08 19.97
C PHE A 673 -3.08 23.63 18.68
N TYR A 674 -2.34 22.92 17.85
CA TYR A 674 -2.79 22.32 16.61
C TYR A 674 -3.14 20.85 16.83
N ALA A 675 -4.37 20.47 16.49
CA ALA A 675 -4.79 19.07 16.46
C ALA A 675 -4.27 18.36 15.21
N GLU A 676 -3.84 17.10 15.36
CA GLU A 676 -3.31 16.29 14.26
C GLU A 676 -4.27 16.26 13.05
N SER A 677 -3.80 16.78 11.91
CA SER A 677 -4.60 16.93 10.69
C SER A 677 -3.71 17.21 9.47
N GLY A 678 -4.20 16.94 8.26
CA GLY A 678 -3.45 17.17 7.00
C GLY A 678 -2.11 16.41 6.86
N GLY A 679 -1.87 15.41 7.71
CA GLY A 679 -0.56 14.72 7.82
C GLY A 679 0.46 15.44 8.72
N GLN A 680 0.14 16.63 9.26
CA GLN A 680 0.93 17.25 10.32
C GLN A 680 0.55 16.66 11.68
N VAL A 681 1.54 16.17 12.43
CA VAL A 681 1.36 15.64 13.78
C VAL A 681 0.82 16.69 14.76
N ALA A 682 0.13 16.24 15.81
CA ALA A 682 -0.30 17.09 16.92
C ALA A 682 0.85 17.86 17.59
N ASP A 683 0.52 18.98 18.23
CA ASP A 683 1.44 19.67 19.15
C ASP A 683 1.63 18.93 20.47
N THR A 684 2.73 19.26 21.14
CA THR A 684 3.03 18.93 22.54
C THR A 684 3.37 20.23 23.26
N GLY A 685 3.31 20.26 24.59
CA GLY A 685 3.57 21.49 25.35
C GLY A 685 2.99 21.41 26.75
N ARG A 686 2.48 22.53 27.26
CA ARG A 686 1.83 22.61 28.57
C ARG A 686 0.69 23.63 28.61
N ILE A 687 -0.21 23.40 29.56
CA ILE A 687 -1.32 24.29 29.93
C ILE A 687 -1.12 24.59 31.41
N VAL A 688 -0.91 25.86 31.75
CA VAL A 688 -0.44 26.28 33.09
C VAL A 688 -1.32 27.33 33.74
N ILE A 689 -1.30 27.35 35.07
CA ILE A 689 -1.66 28.49 35.91
C ILE A 689 -0.39 28.85 36.68
N ASP A 690 0.13 30.06 36.49
CA ASP A 690 1.42 30.53 37.04
C ASP A 690 1.58 30.17 38.53
N ASP A 691 2.66 29.45 38.86
CA ASP A 691 3.00 28.93 40.20
C ASP A 691 1.92 28.07 40.92
N VAL A 692 0.84 27.67 40.23
CA VAL A 692 -0.32 26.96 40.82
C VAL A 692 -0.52 25.56 40.25
N ALA A 693 -0.48 25.37 38.93
CA ALA A 693 -0.74 24.08 38.30
C ALA A 693 -0.13 23.98 36.89
N GLU A 694 0.31 22.77 36.52
CA GLU A 694 0.83 22.46 35.18
C GLU A 694 0.26 21.13 34.66
N PHE A 695 -0.39 21.20 33.50
CA PHE A 695 -0.81 20.06 32.72
C PHE A 695 0.06 19.91 31.47
N LYS A 696 0.74 18.77 31.36
CA LYS A 696 1.68 18.46 30.29
C LYS A 696 0.96 17.81 29.12
N VAL A 697 0.91 18.51 27.98
CA VAL A 697 0.23 18.09 26.75
C VAL A 697 1.17 17.22 25.92
N LEU A 698 0.69 16.03 25.53
CA LEU A 698 1.44 15.01 24.80
C LEU A 698 0.76 14.58 23.49
N ASP A 699 -0.53 14.88 23.31
CA ASP A 699 -1.29 14.70 22.08
C ASP A 699 -2.44 15.74 22.03
N VAL A 700 -2.86 16.15 20.84
CA VAL A 700 -3.97 17.11 20.62
C VAL A 700 -4.78 16.66 19.42
N GLN A 701 -6.10 16.51 19.61
CA GLN A 701 -6.99 15.86 18.64
C GLN A 701 -8.32 16.61 18.54
N ASN A 702 -8.89 16.73 17.33
CA ASN A 702 -10.16 17.41 17.08
C ASN A 702 -11.30 16.38 16.98
N TYR A 703 -12.34 16.56 17.80
CA TYR A 703 -13.54 15.72 17.80
C TYR A 703 -14.79 16.59 17.60
N GLY A 704 -15.23 16.74 16.35
CA GLY A 704 -16.46 17.49 16.02
C GLY A 704 -16.41 18.99 16.33
N GLY A 705 -15.21 19.58 16.37
CA GLY A 705 -14.97 20.97 16.78
C GLY A 705 -14.60 21.17 18.25
N TYR A 706 -14.48 20.10 19.03
CA TYR A 706 -13.88 20.13 20.37
C TYR A 706 -12.40 19.72 20.28
N ILE A 707 -11.48 20.59 20.72
CA ILE A 707 -10.05 20.27 20.75
C ILE A 707 -9.70 19.66 22.10
N LEU A 708 -9.39 18.36 22.10
CA LEU A 708 -8.99 17.62 23.29
C LEU A 708 -7.46 17.65 23.42
N HIS A 709 -6.96 18.23 24.52
CA HIS A 709 -5.55 18.29 24.85
C HIS A 709 -5.22 17.13 25.80
N SER A 710 -4.62 16.05 25.29
CA SER A 710 -4.36 14.82 26.03
C SER A 710 -2.98 14.82 26.69
N GLY A 711 -2.91 14.32 27.93
CA GLY A 711 -1.73 14.50 28.77
C GLY A 711 -1.91 14.10 30.24
N TYR A 712 -1.11 14.71 31.11
CA TYR A 712 -1.07 14.44 32.55
C TYR A 712 -0.90 15.74 33.36
N ILE A 713 -1.49 15.80 34.56
CA ILE A 713 -1.10 16.81 35.57
C ILE A 713 0.31 16.46 36.06
N GLU A 714 1.25 17.41 35.94
CA GLU A 714 2.62 17.29 36.47
C GLU A 714 2.64 17.76 37.94
N TYR A 715 1.93 18.84 38.27
CA TYR A 715 1.65 19.29 39.64
C TYR A 715 0.41 20.20 39.71
N GLY A 716 -0.09 20.41 40.93
CA GLY A 716 -1.22 21.32 41.20
C GLY A 716 -2.59 20.66 41.01
N THR A 717 -3.58 21.46 40.65
CA THR A 717 -4.95 21.01 40.36
C THR A 717 -5.62 22.00 39.41
N LEU A 718 -6.31 21.49 38.39
CA LEU A 718 -7.12 22.30 37.47
C LEU A 718 -8.61 22.03 37.69
N SER A 719 -9.44 23.03 37.44
CA SER A 719 -10.90 22.98 37.59
C SER A 719 -11.64 23.67 36.44
N SER A 720 -12.87 23.21 36.20
CA SER A 720 -13.82 23.79 35.24
C SER A 720 -14.12 25.24 35.62
N GLY A 721 -13.60 26.18 34.84
CA GLY A 721 -13.72 27.62 35.06
C GLY A 721 -12.40 28.37 35.20
N ASP A 722 -11.29 27.67 35.41
CA ASP A 722 -9.97 28.29 35.62
C ASP A 722 -9.43 28.94 34.32
N GLU A 723 -8.83 30.13 34.43
CA GLU A 723 -8.06 30.75 33.35
C GLU A 723 -6.65 30.13 33.28
N VAL A 724 -6.23 29.73 32.10
CA VAL A 724 -4.96 29.03 31.84
C VAL A 724 -4.19 29.67 30.70
N ILE A 725 -2.86 29.61 30.77
CA ILE A 725 -1.95 29.94 29.67
C ILE A 725 -1.66 28.66 28.90
N CYS A 726 -1.80 28.70 27.58
CA CYS A 726 -1.56 27.59 26.67
C CYS A 726 -0.22 27.83 25.94
N GLU A 727 0.78 27.00 26.24
CA GLU A 727 2.14 27.10 25.72
C GLU A 727 2.49 25.84 24.93
N TYR A 728 2.48 25.92 23.59
CA TYR A 728 2.96 24.83 22.74
C TYR A 728 4.51 24.83 22.70
N ASP A 729 5.12 23.66 22.49
CA ASP A 729 6.57 23.53 22.35
C ASP A 729 7.05 24.13 21.03
N GLU A 730 7.53 25.38 21.06
CA GLU A 730 8.06 26.06 19.87
C GLU A 730 9.33 25.37 19.30
N LEU A 731 10.15 24.72 20.13
CA LEU A 731 11.34 24.01 19.66
C LEU A 731 10.96 22.76 18.83
N ARG A 732 9.81 22.15 19.13
CA ARG A 732 9.21 21.08 18.30
C ARG A 732 8.35 21.62 17.15
N ARG A 733 7.62 22.72 17.35
CA ARG A 733 6.79 23.38 16.32
C ARG A 733 7.62 23.90 15.15
N SER A 734 8.75 24.54 15.42
CA SER A 734 9.60 25.16 14.41
C SER A 734 10.03 24.19 13.28
N PRO A 735 10.63 23.01 13.55
CA PRO A 735 10.95 22.04 12.51
C PRO A 735 9.71 21.42 11.85
N ILE A 736 8.57 21.27 12.55
CA ILE A 736 7.31 20.85 11.93
C ILE A 736 6.85 21.86 10.87
N ARG A 737 6.89 23.17 11.18
CA ARG A 737 6.55 24.24 10.22
C ARG A 737 7.50 24.25 9.02
N ASN A 738 8.80 24.04 9.24
CA ASN A 738 9.79 23.90 8.17
C ASN A 738 9.49 22.71 7.27
N ASN A 739 9.23 21.53 7.86
CA ASN A 739 8.92 20.30 7.14
C ASN A 739 7.59 20.41 6.37
N HIS A 740 6.53 21.01 6.94
CA HIS A 740 5.26 21.22 6.24
C HIS A 740 5.42 22.12 5.00
N SER A 741 6.11 23.25 5.19
CA SER A 741 6.37 24.21 4.11
C SER A 741 7.31 23.60 3.04
N GLY A 742 8.24 22.75 3.46
CA GLY A 742 9.06 21.92 2.58
C GLY A 742 8.23 20.91 1.76
N THR A 743 7.19 20.31 2.33
CA THR A 743 6.29 19.37 1.62
C THR A 743 5.59 20.04 0.45
N HIS A 744 5.07 21.26 0.61
CA HIS A 744 4.45 22.02 -0.50
C HIS A 744 5.45 22.38 -1.61
N ILE A 745 6.67 22.79 -1.24
CA ILE A 745 7.76 23.07 -2.19
C ILE A 745 8.21 21.79 -2.93
N LEU A 746 8.25 20.64 -2.24
CA LEU A 746 8.55 19.34 -2.81
C LEU A 746 7.42 18.85 -3.75
N ASN A 747 6.15 19.00 -3.35
CA ASN A 747 4.96 18.66 -4.15
C ASN A 747 4.96 19.45 -5.48
N HIS A 748 5.23 20.74 -5.42
CA HIS A 748 5.41 21.60 -6.58
C HIS A 748 6.61 21.15 -7.44
N SER A 749 7.79 20.92 -6.84
CA SER A 749 8.99 20.52 -7.58
C SER A 749 8.88 19.13 -8.24
N LEU A 750 8.16 18.20 -7.59
CA LEU A 750 7.81 16.89 -8.16
C LEU A 750 6.92 17.06 -9.40
N ARG A 751 5.89 17.89 -9.32
CA ARG A 751 4.97 18.18 -10.42
C ARG A 751 5.69 18.77 -11.64
N GLU A 752 6.64 19.68 -11.42
CA GLU A 752 7.41 20.29 -12.51
C GLU A 752 8.42 19.34 -13.19
N VAL A 753 8.97 18.37 -12.45
CA VAL A 753 9.97 17.44 -12.99
C VAL A 753 9.34 16.17 -13.57
N LEU A 754 8.19 15.73 -13.06
CA LEU A 754 7.56 14.44 -13.38
C LEU A 754 6.18 14.55 -14.06
N GLY A 755 5.56 15.73 -14.10
CA GLY A 755 4.27 15.99 -14.75
C GLY A 755 3.08 16.10 -13.78
N ASP A 756 1.96 16.61 -14.29
CA ASP A 756 0.75 16.90 -13.52
C ASP A 756 0.05 15.66 -12.92
N ASP A 757 0.32 14.45 -13.45
CA ASP A 757 -0.21 13.18 -12.94
C ASP A 757 0.33 12.80 -11.55
N VAL A 758 1.41 13.45 -11.10
CA VAL A 758 1.97 13.26 -9.75
C VAL A 758 1.10 13.95 -8.71
N ASN A 759 0.31 13.14 -8.00
CA ASN A 759 -0.68 13.57 -7.00
C ASN A 759 -0.38 12.93 -5.64
N GLN A 760 -0.67 13.66 -4.56
CA GLN A 760 -0.51 13.17 -3.19
C GLN A 760 -1.36 11.91 -2.94
N LYS A 761 -0.77 10.93 -2.27
CA LYS A 761 -1.37 9.68 -1.78
C LYS A 761 -1.18 9.47 -0.28
N GLY A 762 -0.36 10.29 0.36
CA GLY A 762 -0.18 10.33 1.81
C GLY A 762 0.89 11.35 2.20
N SER A 763 0.80 11.86 3.42
CA SER A 763 1.77 12.78 4.00
C SER A 763 2.04 12.37 5.46
N LEU A 764 3.25 12.63 5.94
CA LEU A 764 3.58 12.74 7.36
C LEU A 764 4.61 13.86 7.51
N VAL A 765 4.29 14.81 8.39
CA VAL A 765 5.14 15.94 8.75
C VAL A 765 5.32 15.89 10.26
N ASP A 766 6.51 15.49 10.69
CA ASP A 766 6.92 15.45 12.10
C ASP A 766 8.14 16.37 12.35
N ASN A 767 8.62 16.43 13.59
CA ASN A 767 9.74 17.31 13.96
C ASN A 767 11.13 16.80 13.53
N GLU A 768 11.23 15.60 12.96
CA GLU A 768 12.48 15.03 12.42
C GLU A 768 12.54 15.15 10.90
N LYS A 769 11.41 14.93 10.21
CA LYS A 769 11.34 14.75 8.75
C LYS A 769 9.98 15.10 8.15
N LEU A 770 9.97 15.28 6.84
CA LEU A 770 8.78 15.12 6.01
C LEU A 770 8.86 13.79 5.23
N ARG A 771 7.70 13.16 5.06
CA ARG A 771 7.50 11.94 4.25
C ARG A 771 6.33 12.17 3.31
N PHE A 772 6.61 12.22 2.01
CA PHE A 772 5.63 12.51 0.98
C PHE A 772 5.41 11.27 0.10
N ASP A 773 4.17 10.80 0.05
CA ASP A 773 3.76 9.62 -0.70
C ASP A 773 2.92 10.07 -1.91
N PHE A 774 3.30 9.68 -3.14
CA PHE A 774 2.76 10.25 -4.38
C PHE A 774 2.56 9.24 -5.51
N SER A 775 1.64 9.51 -6.44
CA SER A 775 1.42 8.67 -7.62
C SER A 775 2.52 8.84 -8.67
N HIS A 776 3.29 7.78 -8.94
CA HIS A 776 4.23 7.71 -10.06
C HIS A 776 4.50 6.25 -10.43
N LYS A 777 4.46 5.91 -11.72
CA LYS A 777 4.45 4.52 -12.23
C LYS A 777 5.80 3.80 -12.02
N THR A 778 6.91 4.52 -12.11
CA THR A 778 8.29 4.00 -12.00
C THR A 778 9.03 4.53 -10.77
N GLY A 779 10.25 4.06 -10.51
CA GLY A 779 11.17 4.76 -9.60
C GLY A 779 11.73 6.03 -10.25
N VAL A 780 11.87 7.10 -9.46
CA VAL A 780 12.40 8.38 -9.94
C VAL A 780 13.91 8.23 -10.19
N LYS A 781 14.42 8.72 -11.34
CA LYS A 781 15.85 8.59 -11.66
C LYS A 781 16.70 9.52 -10.79
N ILE A 782 17.99 9.20 -10.61
CA ILE A 782 18.91 10.06 -9.84
C ILE A 782 19.02 11.47 -10.45
N GLU A 783 18.97 11.58 -11.79
CA GLU A 783 18.98 12.85 -12.52
C GLU A 783 17.67 13.64 -12.36
N GLU A 784 16.57 12.98 -12.04
CA GLU A 784 15.27 13.59 -11.77
C GLU A 784 15.17 14.01 -10.29
N LEU A 785 15.58 13.14 -9.37
CA LEU A 785 15.74 13.47 -7.95
C LEU A 785 16.67 14.66 -7.73
N LYS A 786 17.79 14.75 -8.47
CA LYS A 786 18.68 15.92 -8.38
C LYS A 786 17.97 17.21 -8.82
N LYS A 787 17.16 17.18 -9.89
CA LYS A 787 16.36 18.35 -10.30
C LYS A 787 15.33 18.72 -9.24
N ILE A 788 14.66 17.75 -8.62
CA ILE A 788 13.68 17.97 -7.56
C ILE A 788 14.33 18.62 -6.33
N GLU A 789 15.50 18.12 -5.90
CA GLU A 789 16.26 18.71 -4.79
C GLU A 789 16.80 20.12 -5.16
N ASP A 790 17.39 20.29 -6.34
CA ASP A 790 17.88 21.57 -6.85
C ASP A 790 16.75 22.63 -6.92
N MET A 791 15.59 22.27 -7.47
CA MET A 791 14.43 23.16 -7.61
C MET A 791 13.80 23.50 -6.25
N SER A 792 13.68 22.52 -5.36
CA SER A 792 13.18 22.74 -3.99
C SER A 792 14.05 23.75 -3.25
N ASN A 793 15.38 23.54 -3.29
CA ASN A 793 16.34 24.45 -2.66
C ASN A 793 16.41 25.81 -3.37
N ALA A 794 16.23 25.87 -4.69
CA ALA A 794 16.11 27.14 -5.41
C ALA A 794 14.90 27.95 -4.97
N TYR A 795 13.74 27.31 -4.73
CA TYR A 795 12.53 27.97 -4.20
C TYR A 795 12.73 28.43 -2.74
N ILE A 796 13.33 27.60 -1.89
CA ILE A 796 13.72 27.96 -0.52
C ILE A 796 14.63 29.21 -0.51
N ARG A 797 15.59 29.27 -1.44
CA ARG A 797 16.57 30.37 -1.53
C ARG A 797 16.01 31.69 -2.07
N ARG A 798 14.78 31.72 -2.61
CA ARG A 798 14.06 32.97 -2.94
C ARG A 798 13.70 33.78 -1.69
N LYS A 799 13.47 33.10 -0.56
CA LYS A 799 12.91 33.68 0.68
C LYS A 799 11.52 34.28 0.46
N ASP A 800 10.74 33.64 -0.40
CA ASP A 800 9.37 34.01 -0.73
C ASP A 800 8.49 33.98 0.53
N LYS A 801 7.66 35.01 0.74
CA LYS A 801 6.67 35.04 1.82
C LYS A 801 5.59 33.98 1.59
N ILE A 802 5.15 33.31 2.65
CA ILE A 802 3.96 32.44 2.61
C ILE A 802 2.72 33.26 3.00
N PHE A 803 1.65 33.09 2.23
CA PHE A 803 0.35 33.73 2.43
C PHE A 803 -0.68 32.63 2.72
N SER A 804 -1.65 32.92 3.59
CA SER A 804 -2.81 32.03 3.81
C SER A 804 -4.07 32.84 4.03
N LYS A 805 -5.18 32.43 3.42
CA LYS A 805 -6.47 33.13 3.51
C LYS A 805 -7.63 32.13 3.43
N GLU A 806 -8.73 32.43 4.10
CA GLU A 806 -10.01 31.74 3.88
C GLU A 806 -10.72 32.31 2.65
N VAL A 807 -11.16 31.41 1.76
CA VAL A 807 -11.70 31.74 0.44
C VAL A 807 -12.92 30.84 0.19
N ASP A 808 -13.93 31.36 -0.49
CA ASP A 808 -15.00 30.58 -1.11
C ASP A 808 -14.44 29.36 -1.87
N LEU A 809 -14.97 28.17 -1.60
CA LEU A 809 -14.45 26.90 -2.10
C LEU A 809 -14.61 26.74 -3.63
N GLU A 810 -15.60 27.36 -4.26
CA GLU A 810 -15.71 27.35 -5.73
C GLU A 810 -14.67 28.30 -6.35
N LEU A 811 -14.54 29.52 -5.83
CA LEU A 811 -13.58 30.50 -6.32
C LEU A 811 -12.13 30.03 -6.11
N ALA A 812 -11.83 29.41 -4.96
CA ALA A 812 -10.52 28.82 -4.67
C ALA A 812 -10.14 27.72 -5.67
N ARG A 813 -11.11 26.88 -6.09
CA ARG A 813 -10.92 25.84 -7.13
C ARG A 813 -10.67 26.42 -8.52
N GLN A 814 -10.98 27.70 -8.77
CA GLN A 814 -10.72 28.35 -10.06
C GLN A 814 -9.29 28.90 -10.19
N ILE A 815 -8.48 28.90 -9.12
CA ILE A 815 -7.10 29.38 -9.15
C ILE A 815 -6.23 28.41 -9.95
N GLU A 816 -5.69 28.89 -11.08
CA GLU A 816 -4.91 28.12 -12.04
C GLU A 816 -3.66 27.49 -11.39
N GLY A 817 -3.59 26.16 -11.47
CA GLY A 817 -2.53 25.37 -10.86
C GLY A 817 -2.74 25.02 -9.37
N CYS A 818 -3.76 25.55 -8.68
CA CYS A 818 -4.03 25.21 -7.29
C CYS A 818 -4.25 23.71 -7.08
N ARG A 819 -3.71 23.14 -5.99
CA ARG A 819 -3.85 21.72 -5.65
C ARG A 819 -4.81 21.50 -4.48
N ALA A 820 -5.68 20.50 -4.65
CA ALA A 820 -6.41 19.84 -3.58
C ALA A 820 -6.02 18.34 -3.58
N VAL A 821 -6.13 17.67 -2.44
CA VAL A 821 -5.92 16.21 -2.36
C VAL A 821 -7.14 15.51 -2.92
N PHE A 822 -6.94 14.59 -3.85
CA PHE A 822 -8.04 13.89 -4.51
C PHE A 822 -8.78 12.96 -3.54
N GLY A 823 -10.04 13.26 -3.25
CA GLY A 823 -10.92 12.50 -2.36
C GLY A 823 -11.05 13.05 -0.94
N GLU A 824 -10.44 14.19 -0.62
CA GLU A 824 -10.69 14.91 0.64
C GLU A 824 -11.89 15.85 0.51
N THR A 825 -12.72 15.92 1.55
CA THR A 825 -13.77 16.95 1.71
C THR A 825 -13.14 18.19 2.34
N TYR A 826 -13.31 19.35 1.70
CA TYR A 826 -12.88 20.64 2.23
C TYR A 826 -14.07 21.44 2.74
N PRO A 827 -13.95 22.18 3.86
CA PRO A 827 -14.97 23.11 4.31
C PRO A 827 -15.10 24.28 3.33
N ASP A 828 -16.23 24.95 3.37
CA ASP A 828 -16.45 26.25 2.73
C ASP A 828 -16.75 27.30 3.84
N PRO A 829 -15.97 28.39 3.97
CA PRO A 829 -14.77 28.71 3.20
C PRO A 829 -13.61 27.74 3.45
N VAL A 830 -12.74 27.59 2.44
CA VAL A 830 -11.52 26.78 2.50
C VAL A 830 -10.29 27.65 2.78
N ARG A 831 -9.37 27.16 3.62
CA ARG A 831 -8.06 27.81 3.81
C ARG A 831 -7.12 27.47 2.67
N VAL A 832 -6.85 28.47 1.83
CA VAL A 832 -5.84 28.43 0.76
C VAL A 832 -4.50 28.89 1.32
N VAL A 833 -3.41 28.23 0.91
CA VAL A 833 -2.02 28.61 1.21
C VAL A 833 -1.29 28.83 -0.11
N SER A 834 -0.50 29.90 -0.20
CA SER A 834 0.24 30.32 -1.39
C SER A 834 1.68 30.71 -1.03
N ILE A 835 2.66 30.20 -1.77
CA ILE A 835 4.09 30.44 -1.53
C ILE A 835 4.65 31.43 -2.56
N GLY A 836 4.86 32.68 -2.17
CA GLY A 836 5.49 33.73 -2.97
C GLY A 836 4.54 34.67 -3.72
N ARG A 837 3.22 34.48 -3.59
CA ARG A 837 2.19 35.38 -4.15
C ARG A 837 1.05 35.59 -3.17
N ASP A 838 0.54 36.82 -3.14
CA ASP A 838 -0.67 37.14 -2.39
C ASP A 838 -1.88 36.44 -3.01
N ILE A 839 -2.81 35.99 -2.17
CA ILE A 839 -4.01 35.29 -2.60
C ILE A 839 -4.99 36.30 -3.22
N ASP A 840 -5.03 37.55 -2.75
CA ASP A 840 -5.90 38.58 -3.35
C ASP A 840 -5.41 39.04 -4.74
N GLU A 841 -4.11 38.91 -5.05
CA GLU A 841 -3.61 39.04 -6.44
C GLU A 841 -4.16 37.92 -7.34
N MET A 842 -4.32 36.70 -6.81
CA MET A 842 -4.86 35.57 -7.57
C MET A 842 -6.36 35.66 -7.75
N LEU A 843 -7.12 36.01 -6.70
CA LEU A 843 -8.58 36.08 -6.74
C LEU A 843 -9.11 37.18 -7.70
N ALA A 844 -8.29 38.17 -8.04
CA ALA A 844 -8.61 39.19 -9.04
C ALA A 844 -8.61 38.67 -10.49
N ASP A 845 -7.80 37.65 -10.80
CA ASP A 845 -7.81 36.91 -12.07
C ASP A 845 -7.37 35.45 -11.82
N PRO A 846 -8.27 34.58 -11.33
CA PRO A 846 -7.88 33.25 -10.86
C PRO A 846 -7.40 32.35 -12.00
N LYS A 847 -7.79 32.65 -13.26
CA LYS A 847 -7.48 31.83 -14.44
C LYS A 847 -6.17 32.23 -15.14
N LYS A 848 -5.36 33.08 -14.51
CA LYS A 848 -4.07 33.52 -15.04
C LYS A 848 -3.04 32.39 -15.03
N LYS A 849 -2.57 31.99 -16.22
CA LYS A 849 -1.58 30.90 -16.41
C LYS A 849 -0.24 31.07 -15.67
N GLU A 850 0.06 32.27 -15.19
CA GLU A 850 1.25 32.53 -14.36
C GLU A 850 1.13 31.96 -12.94
N TRP A 851 -0.06 31.70 -12.40
CA TRP A 851 -0.23 31.16 -11.05
C TRP A 851 0.30 29.72 -10.92
N ARG A 852 0.26 28.96 -12.02
CA ARG A 852 0.81 27.61 -12.15
C ARG A 852 2.29 27.47 -11.78
N GLN A 853 3.08 28.56 -11.78
CA GLN A 853 4.50 28.57 -11.38
C GLN A 853 4.73 28.69 -9.86
N TYR A 854 3.67 28.82 -9.07
CA TYR A 854 3.72 28.92 -7.62
C TYR A 854 3.15 27.65 -6.96
N SER A 855 3.57 27.36 -5.72
CA SER A 855 2.88 26.37 -4.88
C SER A 855 1.66 27.04 -4.24
N VAL A 856 0.47 26.57 -4.61
CA VAL A 856 -0.83 27.05 -4.12
C VAL A 856 -1.69 25.84 -3.81
N GLU A 857 -2.07 25.63 -2.56
CA GLU A 857 -2.68 24.38 -2.10
C GLU A 857 -3.75 24.65 -1.04
N PHE A 858 -4.78 23.80 -0.96
CA PHE A 858 -5.75 23.83 0.16
C PHE A 858 -5.09 23.19 1.37
N CYS A 859 -4.88 23.95 2.45
CA CYS A 859 -4.14 23.45 3.60
C CYS A 859 -4.57 24.11 4.92
N GLY A 860 -4.97 23.29 5.89
CA GLY A 860 -5.21 23.71 7.28
C GLY A 860 -3.94 23.81 8.13
N GLY A 861 -2.76 23.53 7.56
CA GLY A 861 -1.49 23.35 8.28
C GLY A 861 -0.80 24.61 8.79
N THR A 862 0.20 24.40 9.66
CA THR A 862 1.09 25.48 10.14
C THR A 862 2.33 25.59 9.26
N HIS A 863 2.71 26.83 8.92
CA HIS A 863 3.78 27.11 7.95
C HIS A 863 4.78 28.12 8.47
N VAL A 864 5.94 28.20 7.82
CA VAL A 864 6.91 29.29 8.02
C VAL A 864 6.39 30.59 7.41
N GLU A 865 6.84 31.74 7.91
CA GLU A 865 6.46 33.05 7.34
C GLU A 865 7.11 33.31 5.96
N GLN A 866 8.28 32.72 5.73
CA GLN A 866 9.03 32.84 4.48
C GLN A 866 9.83 31.56 4.21
N THR A 867 9.96 31.16 2.94
CA THR A 867 10.61 29.88 2.57
C THR A 867 12.04 29.74 3.07
N GLY A 868 12.77 30.86 3.24
CA GLY A 868 14.15 30.88 3.71
C GLY A 868 14.37 30.34 5.14
N LEU A 869 13.32 30.20 5.95
CA LEU A 869 13.41 29.62 7.30
C LEU A 869 13.61 28.10 7.28
N ILE A 870 13.25 27.43 6.18
CA ILE A 870 13.46 26.00 5.94
C ILE A 870 14.98 25.65 5.85
N LYS A 871 15.82 26.67 5.59
CA LYS A 871 17.27 26.60 5.29
C LYS A 871 17.59 25.86 3.99
N ASP A 872 17.49 24.54 4.01
CA ASP A 872 17.78 23.59 2.93
C ASP A 872 16.87 22.38 3.08
N LEU A 873 16.57 21.68 1.98
CA LEU A 873 15.78 20.44 1.94
C LEU A 873 16.60 19.34 1.26
N ILE A 874 16.77 18.19 1.91
CA ILE A 874 17.67 17.12 1.44
C ILE A 874 16.92 15.78 1.36
N LEU A 875 16.98 15.12 0.20
CA LEU A 875 16.25 13.88 -0.10
C LEU A 875 17.02 12.67 0.43
N ILE A 876 16.55 12.10 1.55
CA ILE A 876 17.20 11.00 2.27
C ILE A 876 16.88 9.65 1.62
N GLU A 877 15.61 9.42 1.26
CA GLU A 877 15.12 8.17 0.69
C GLU A 877 14.19 8.45 -0.50
N GLU A 878 14.32 7.66 -1.57
CA GLU A 878 13.25 7.42 -2.55
C GLU A 878 12.95 5.91 -2.56
N SER A 879 11.67 5.53 -2.46
CA SER A 879 11.27 4.13 -2.40
C SER A 879 9.86 3.89 -2.98
N GLY A 880 9.53 2.64 -3.26
CA GLY A 880 8.20 2.23 -3.73
C GLY A 880 7.41 1.57 -2.61
N ILE A 881 6.25 2.12 -2.25
CA ILE A 881 5.37 1.53 -1.23
C ILE A 881 4.48 0.45 -1.85
N ALA A 882 3.90 0.78 -3.00
CA ALA A 882 2.94 -0.04 -3.74
C ALA A 882 3.09 0.23 -5.24
N LYS A 883 2.40 -0.56 -6.07
CA LYS A 883 2.34 -0.31 -7.52
C LYS A 883 1.78 1.09 -7.78
N GLY A 884 2.49 1.88 -8.57
CA GLY A 884 2.11 3.26 -8.89
C GLY A 884 2.24 4.28 -7.74
N ILE A 885 2.78 3.90 -6.57
CA ILE A 885 2.94 4.81 -5.41
C ILE A 885 4.40 4.81 -4.94
N ARG A 886 5.03 5.98 -5.03
CA ARG A 886 6.39 6.25 -4.55
C ARG A 886 6.35 7.04 -3.24
N ARG A 887 7.44 6.97 -2.50
CA ARG A 887 7.72 7.71 -1.27
C ARG A 887 9.01 8.50 -1.44
N ILE A 888 9.01 9.73 -0.97
CA ILE A 888 10.23 10.48 -0.64
C ILE A 888 10.24 10.77 0.85
N ILE A 889 11.39 10.59 1.49
CA ILE A 889 11.68 11.12 2.83
C ILE A 889 12.72 12.23 2.66
N ALA A 890 12.46 13.40 3.23
CA ALA A 890 13.39 14.51 3.23
C ALA A 890 13.55 15.12 4.62
N TYR A 891 14.74 15.65 4.89
CA TYR A 891 15.04 16.44 6.08
C TYR A 891 15.13 17.92 5.71
N THR A 892 14.78 18.81 6.64
CA THR A 892 14.98 20.25 6.51
C THR A 892 15.79 20.82 7.68
N GLY A 893 16.14 22.11 7.63
CA GLY A 893 16.72 22.81 8.77
C GLY A 893 18.02 22.18 9.28
N GLU A 894 18.09 21.92 10.59
CA GLU A 894 19.30 21.37 11.21
C GLU A 894 19.52 19.88 10.90
N ALA A 895 18.46 19.10 10.66
CA ALA A 895 18.58 17.70 10.27
C ALA A 895 19.20 17.57 8.86
N ALA A 896 18.85 18.47 7.94
CA ALA A 896 19.50 18.60 6.64
C ALA A 896 21.00 18.96 6.77
N HIS A 897 21.33 19.93 7.63
CA HIS A 897 22.73 20.33 7.87
C HIS A 897 23.54 19.22 8.55
N GLN A 898 22.94 18.42 9.43
CA GLN A 898 23.62 17.29 10.08
C GLN A 898 24.02 16.20 9.08
N VAL A 899 23.11 15.75 8.21
CA VAL A 899 23.44 14.71 7.23
C VAL A 899 24.44 15.19 6.17
N GLN A 900 24.49 16.50 5.88
CA GLN A 900 25.54 17.09 5.04
C GLN A 900 26.92 17.02 5.72
N ARG A 901 27.01 17.34 7.02
CA ARG A 901 28.26 17.21 7.80
C ARG A 901 28.75 15.76 7.85
N GLU A 902 27.86 14.81 8.09
CA GLU A 902 28.16 13.37 8.09
C GLU A 902 28.65 12.88 6.71
N ALA A 903 28.04 13.35 5.62
CA ALA A 903 28.50 13.07 4.27
C ALA A 903 29.91 13.63 4.01
N ASP A 904 30.20 14.87 4.42
CA ASP A 904 31.53 15.48 4.28
C ASP A 904 32.62 14.74 5.07
N GLU A 905 32.30 14.24 6.26
CA GLU A 905 33.22 13.38 7.04
C GLU A 905 33.43 12.02 6.38
N PHE A 906 32.37 11.39 5.89
CA PHE A 906 32.48 10.10 5.20
C PHE A 906 33.21 10.21 3.84
N SER A 907 33.05 11.32 3.12
CA SER A 907 33.80 11.62 1.89
C SER A 907 35.32 11.64 2.16
N LYS A 908 35.76 12.26 3.26
CA LYS A 908 37.17 12.25 3.69
C LYS A 908 37.66 10.82 4.01
N LYS A 909 36.79 9.97 4.57
CA LYS A 909 37.09 8.55 4.84
C LYS A 909 37.23 7.71 3.57
N ILE A 910 36.40 7.96 2.55
CA ILE A 910 36.54 7.36 1.21
C ILE A 910 37.86 7.80 0.56
N ASP A 911 38.22 9.09 0.65
CA ASP A 911 39.47 9.60 0.09
C ASP A 911 40.71 9.07 0.83
N ALA A 912 40.63 8.86 2.14
CA ALA A 912 41.68 8.21 2.92
C ALA A 912 41.83 6.74 2.50
N LEU A 913 40.72 6.02 2.33
CA LEU A 913 40.70 4.65 1.84
C LEU A 913 41.34 4.52 0.45
N ASP A 914 41.05 5.44 -0.49
CA ASP A 914 41.64 5.39 -1.82
C ASP A 914 43.16 5.66 -1.80
N LYS A 915 43.61 6.58 -0.93
CA LYS A 915 45.04 6.92 -0.75
C LYS A 915 45.87 5.81 -0.07
N LEU A 916 45.25 4.85 0.62
CA LEU A 916 45.98 3.71 1.20
C LEU A 916 46.71 2.90 0.11
N PRO A 917 47.91 2.36 0.38
CA PRO A 917 48.60 1.45 -0.53
C PRO A 917 47.85 0.11 -0.65
N PHE A 918 48.07 -0.62 -1.74
CA PHE A 918 47.46 -1.95 -1.93
C PHE A 918 48.10 -3.00 -1.01
N GLY A 919 47.30 -3.54 -0.09
CA GLY A 919 47.69 -4.62 0.81
C GLY A 919 46.61 -4.92 1.86
N PRO A 920 46.91 -5.81 2.83
CA PRO A 920 45.92 -6.36 3.77
C PRO A 920 45.13 -5.31 4.56
N GLU A 921 45.75 -4.18 4.91
CA GLU A 921 45.09 -3.07 5.60
C GLU A 921 43.98 -2.45 4.74
N LYS A 922 44.26 -2.08 3.48
CA LYS A 922 43.26 -1.55 2.55
C LYS A 922 42.16 -2.59 2.27
N GLU A 923 42.53 -3.87 2.18
CA GLU A 923 41.58 -4.98 1.99
C GLU A 923 40.64 -5.19 3.19
N ALA A 924 41.10 -4.91 4.41
CA ALA A 924 40.27 -4.90 5.61
C ALA A 924 39.40 -3.64 5.69
N GLN A 925 39.98 -2.46 5.42
CA GLN A 925 39.27 -1.18 5.45
C GLN A 925 38.17 -1.09 4.38
N VAL A 926 38.36 -1.66 3.19
CA VAL A 926 37.29 -1.82 2.18
C VAL A 926 36.07 -2.54 2.77
N LYS A 927 36.27 -3.61 3.55
CA LYS A 927 35.16 -4.36 4.17
C LYS A 927 34.44 -3.54 5.23
N ALA A 928 35.18 -2.83 6.08
CA ALA A 928 34.61 -1.95 7.11
C ALA A 928 33.79 -0.81 6.49
N VAL A 929 34.38 -0.04 5.57
CA VAL A 929 33.74 1.08 4.88
C VAL A 929 32.51 0.62 4.07
N SER A 930 32.50 -0.61 3.54
CA SER A 930 31.31 -1.18 2.88
C SER A 930 30.12 -1.33 3.81
N VAL A 931 30.34 -1.69 5.08
CA VAL A 931 29.25 -1.84 6.07
C VAL A 931 28.77 -0.48 6.50
N GLU A 932 29.69 0.43 6.84
CA GLU A 932 29.34 1.79 7.26
C GLU A 932 28.58 2.56 6.17
N LEU A 933 29.04 2.51 4.91
CA LEU A 933 28.34 3.15 3.77
C LEU A 933 26.94 2.59 3.56
N SER A 934 26.70 1.30 3.87
CA SER A 934 25.34 0.75 3.77
C SER A 934 24.40 1.34 4.84
N GLN A 935 24.90 1.54 6.06
CA GLN A 935 24.16 2.02 7.23
C GLN A 935 24.02 3.56 7.32
N LEU A 936 24.89 4.31 6.63
CA LEU A 936 24.94 5.77 6.66
C LEU A 936 23.67 6.44 6.12
N THR A 937 23.06 7.35 6.89
CA THR A 937 21.83 8.09 6.54
C THR A 937 22.19 9.49 6.00
N ILE A 938 22.36 9.60 4.69
CA ILE A 938 22.68 10.85 3.98
C ILE A 938 21.80 11.01 2.74
N SER A 939 21.92 12.12 2.00
CA SER A 939 21.22 12.31 0.72
C SER A 939 21.37 11.08 -0.18
N THR A 940 20.27 10.60 -0.75
CA THR A 940 20.26 9.51 -1.74
C THR A 940 21.19 9.82 -2.92
N LEU A 941 21.31 11.10 -3.31
CA LEU A 941 22.19 11.57 -4.38
C LEU A 941 23.67 11.40 -4.01
N THR A 942 24.05 11.83 -2.80
CA THR A 942 25.42 11.68 -2.29
C THR A 942 25.76 10.22 -2.00
N LYS A 943 24.79 9.42 -1.55
CA LYS A 943 24.96 7.98 -1.32
C LYS A 943 25.20 7.21 -2.63
N ASP A 944 24.56 7.60 -3.73
CA ASP A 944 24.87 7.08 -5.07
C ASP A 944 26.29 7.46 -5.53
N GLU A 945 26.72 8.71 -5.34
CA GLU A 945 28.10 9.13 -5.65
C GLU A 945 29.13 8.33 -4.84
N PHE A 946 28.90 8.17 -3.53
CA PHE A 946 29.79 7.43 -2.63
C PHE A 946 29.84 5.94 -2.99
N ASN A 947 28.71 5.33 -3.38
CA ASN A 947 28.70 3.98 -3.94
C ASN A 947 29.52 3.89 -5.24
N LYS A 948 29.37 4.85 -6.16
CA LYS A 948 30.15 4.91 -7.41
C LYS A 948 31.66 5.12 -7.18
N ARG A 949 32.05 5.88 -6.16
CA ARG A 949 33.46 6.03 -5.72
C ARG A 949 33.97 4.73 -5.08
N PHE A 950 33.25 4.20 -4.10
CA PHE A 950 33.62 2.99 -3.37
C PHE A 950 33.74 1.75 -4.28
N GLN A 951 32.84 1.58 -5.25
CA GLN A 951 32.90 0.49 -6.23
C GLN A 951 34.20 0.53 -7.06
N LYS A 952 34.69 1.72 -7.46
CA LYS A 952 35.98 1.86 -8.17
C LYS A 952 37.16 1.40 -7.30
N ILE A 953 37.18 1.82 -6.03
CA ILE A 953 38.23 1.44 -5.07
C ILE A 953 38.22 -0.08 -4.85
N SER A 954 37.04 -0.65 -4.58
CA SER A 954 36.84 -2.09 -4.36
C SER A 954 37.22 -2.93 -5.59
N ALA A 955 36.88 -2.47 -6.80
CA ALA A 955 37.29 -3.10 -8.05
C ALA A 955 38.82 -3.04 -8.27
N ALA A 956 39.46 -1.91 -7.96
CA ALA A 956 40.92 -1.76 -8.06
C ALA A 956 41.66 -2.67 -7.08
N VAL A 957 41.22 -2.75 -5.82
CA VAL A 957 41.75 -3.69 -4.82
C VAL A 957 41.58 -5.14 -5.28
N THR A 958 40.40 -5.51 -5.78
CA THR A 958 40.12 -6.84 -6.34
C THR A 958 41.00 -7.17 -7.56
N ALA A 959 41.34 -6.17 -8.38
CA ALA A 959 42.22 -6.33 -9.53
C ALA A 959 43.69 -6.56 -9.11
N GLU A 960 44.19 -5.80 -8.13
CA GLU A 960 45.56 -5.96 -7.62
C GLU A 960 45.72 -7.28 -6.85
N GLN A 961 44.72 -7.73 -6.08
CA GLN A 961 44.68 -9.07 -5.49
C GLN A 961 44.82 -10.16 -6.57
N LYS A 962 44.03 -10.09 -7.66
CA LYS A 962 44.11 -11.05 -8.78
C LYS A 962 45.47 -11.01 -9.49
N LYS A 963 46.09 -9.82 -9.59
CA LYS A 963 47.43 -9.62 -10.16
C LYS A 963 48.53 -10.24 -9.29
N ARG A 964 48.48 -10.04 -7.96
CA ARG A 964 49.35 -10.72 -6.98
C ARG A 964 49.22 -12.24 -7.06
N GLN A 965 48.00 -12.77 -6.94
CA GLN A 965 47.71 -14.20 -7.06
C GLN A 965 48.22 -14.80 -8.38
N LYS A 966 48.09 -14.08 -9.50
CA LYS A 966 48.60 -14.52 -10.81
C LYS A 966 50.13 -14.49 -10.90
N ALA A 967 50.78 -13.51 -10.26
CA ALA A 967 52.24 -13.44 -10.18
C ALA A 967 52.81 -14.59 -9.33
N GLU A 968 52.25 -14.82 -8.14
CA GLU A 968 52.57 -15.96 -7.28
C GLU A 968 52.38 -17.29 -8.01
N SER A 969 51.23 -17.48 -8.67
CA SER A 969 50.91 -18.71 -9.41
C SER A 969 51.85 -18.92 -10.61
N LYS A 970 52.34 -17.86 -11.24
CA LYS A 970 53.41 -17.96 -12.25
C LYS A 970 54.73 -18.35 -11.62
N THR A 971 55.18 -17.68 -10.56
CA THR A 971 56.44 -17.99 -9.86
C THR A 971 56.46 -19.45 -9.38
N ALA A 972 55.36 -19.91 -8.79
CA ALA A 972 55.16 -21.29 -8.38
C ALA A 972 55.30 -22.29 -9.55
N LEU A 973 54.66 -21.99 -10.70
CA LEU A 973 54.74 -22.85 -11.89
C LEU A 973 56.15 -22.83 -12.52
N ASP A 974 56.73 -21.65 -12.71
CA ASP A 974 58.06 -21.45 -13.30
C ASP A 974 59.14 -22.21 -12.50
N ILE A 975 59.03 -22.31 -11.17
CA ILE A 975 59.95 -23.07 -10.30
C ILE A 975 59.85 -24.58 -10.58
N VAL A 976 58.64 -25.14 -10.57
CA VAL A 976 58.43 -26.58 -10.77
C VAL A 976 58.75 -27.00 -12.21
N GLN A 977 58.46 -26.14 -13.20
CA GLN A 977 58.87 -26.37 -14.59
C GLN A 977 60.39 -26.39 -14.75
N LYS A 978 61.11 -25.38 -14.23
CA LYS A 978 62.59 -25.35 -14.27
C LYS A 978 63.23 -26.56 -13.61
N TYR A 979 62.64 -27.07 -12.53
CA TYR A 979 63.11 -28.31 -11.90
C TYR A 979 63.07 -29.51 -12.87
N PHE A 980 61.95 -29.72 -13.56
CA PHE A 980 61.82 -30.81 -14.54
C PHE A 980 62.55 -30.56 -15.88
N GLU A 981 62.84 -29.31 -16.23
CA GLU A 981 63.69 -28.96 -17.37
C GLU A 981 65.17 -29.29 -17.11
N ALA A 982 65.64 -29.02 -15.89
CA ALA A 982 66.99 -29.36 -15.43
C ALA A 982 67.16 -30.87 -15.14
N ASN A 983 66.12 -31.50 -14.58
CA ASN A 983 66.12 -32.92 -14.19
C ASN A 983 65.14 -33.70 -15.10
N LYS A 984 65.52 -33.91 -16.36
CA LYS A 984 64.63 -34.49 -17.39
C LYS A 984 64.08 -35.88 -17.05
N ASP A 985 64.86 -36.66 -16.31
CA ASP A 985 64.48 -38.02 -15.89
C ASP A 985 63.63 -38.05 -14.60
N ALA A 986 63.48 -36.92 -13.91
CA ALA A 986 62.68 -36.84 -12.68
C ALA A 986 61.18 -36.98 -12.97
N LYS A 987 60.55 -37.98 -12.36
CA LYS A 987 59.10 -38.23 -12.46
C LYS A 987 58.28 -37.59 -11.32
N TRP A 988 58.93 -36.99 -10.33
CA TRP A 988 58.26 -36.25 -9.25
C TRP A 988 59.03 -35.01 -8.84
N PHE A 989 58.33 -34.06 -8.23
CA PHE A 989 58.90 -32.93 -7.49
C PHE A 989 58.24 -32.83 -6.11
N VAL A 990 59.04 -32.70 -5.07
CA VAL A 990 58.60 -32.42 -3.70
C VAL A 990 59.33 -31.15 -3.25
N GLY A 991 58.60 -30.13 -2.78
CA GLY A 991 59.27 -28.90 -2.36
C GLY A 991 58.39 -27.76 -1.89
N ARG A 992 59.04 -26.83 -1.20
CA ARG A 992 58.49 -25.54 -0.78
C ARG A 992 58.56 -24.53 -1.92
N LEU A 993 57.48 -23.77 -2.11
CA LEU A 993 57.39 -22.67 -3.05
C LEU A 993 57.38 -21.33 -2.30
N PRO A 994 58.02 -20.27 -2.84
CA PRO A 994 58.06 -18.93 -2.22
C PRO A 994 56.75 -18.17 -2.51
N VAL A 995 55.64 -18.70 -2.01
CA VAL A 995 54.28 -18.13 -2.14
C VAL A 995 53.52 -18.30 -0.82
N GLY A 996 52.48 -17.50 -0.63
CA GLY A 996 51.68 -17.50 0.60
C GLY A 996 50.76 -18.72 0.77
N ALA A 997 50.49 -19.09 2.01
CA ALA A 997 49.56 -20.16 2.38
C ALA A 997 48.09 -19.72 2.33
N THR A 998 47.82 -18.44 2.59
CA THR A 998 46.45 -17.92 2.79
C THR A 998 45.93 -17.26 1.52
N GLY A 999 44.96 -17.89 0.86
CA GLY A 999 44.24 -17.30 -0.28
C GLY A 999 44.98 -17.31 -1.63
N SER A 1000 46.23 -17.80 -1.69
CA SER A 1000 46.94 -17.98 -2.95
C SER A 1000 46.37 -19.13 -3.77
N LYS A 1001 46.21 -18.92 -5.09
CA LYS A 1001 45.83 -19.98 -6.03
C LYS A 1001 47.01 -20.78 -6.57
N ALA A 1002 48.23 -20.43 -6.16
CA ALA A 1002 49.46 -20.99 -6.70
C ALA A 1002 49.54 -22.52 -6.60
N LEU A 1003 49.28 -23.09 -5.41
CA LEU A 1003 49.29 -24.56 -5.24
C LEU A 1003 48.22 -25.26 -6.11
N PRO A 1004 46.93 -24.87 -6.08
CA PRO A 1004 45.92 -25.39 -7.01
C PRO A 1004 46.27 -25.25 -8.50
N ASP A 1005 46.80 -24.12 -8.95
CA ASP A 1005 47.05 -23.87 -10.37
C ASP A 1005 48.25 -24.68 -10.90
N VAL A 1006 49.29 -24.93 -10.08
CA VAL A 1006 50.37 -25.86 -10.44
C VAL A 1006 49.89 -27.32 -10.42
N VAL A 1007 49.14 -27.74 -9.40
CA VAL A 1007 48.48 -29.06 -9.35
C VAL A 1007 47.65 -29.31 -10.61
N LYS A 1008 46.83 -28.33 -11.00
CA LYS A 1008 45.98 -28.38 -12.20
C LYS A 1008 46.80 -28.38 -13.51
N HIS A 1009 47.96 -27.74 -13.53
CA HIS A 1009 48.86 -27.78 -14.69
C HIS A 1009 49.31 -29.21 -15.00
N TYR A 1010 49.85 -29.91 -14.00
CA TYR A 1010 50.34 -31.29 -14.18
C TYR A 1010 49.20 -32.28 -14.44
N GLN A 1011 48.10 -32.18 -13.66
CA GLN A 1011 46.87 -32.96 -13.88
C GLN A 1011 46.29 -32.81 -15.31
N GLY A 1012 46.45 -31.62 -15.92
CA GLY A 1012 46.00 -31.35 -17.29
C GLY A 1012 46.99 -31.75 -18.38
N LYS A 1013 48.26 -31.34 -18.25
CA LYS A 1013 49.24 -31.30 -19.35
C LYS A 1013 50.33 -32.37 -19.31
N ASP A 1014 50.74 -32.82 -18.12
CA ASP A 1014 51.86 -33.75 -17.94
C ASP A 1014 51.49 -34.75 -16.84
N LYS A 1015 50.65 -35.69 -17.24
CA LYS A 1015 49.92 -36.61 -16.35
C LYS A 1015 50.80 -37.71 -15.75
N GLU A 1016 52.00 -37.92 -16.26
CA GLU A 1016 52.95 -38.86 -15.65
C GLU A 1016 53.59 -38.27 -14.40
N LYS A 1017 53.90 -36.96 -14.43
CA LYS A 1017 54.64 -36.29 -13.36
C LYS A 1017 53.78 -36.08 -12.13
N THR A 1018 54.42 -36.29 -11.00
CA THR A 1018 53.85 -36.11 -9.66
C THR A 1018 54.39 -34.84 -9.02
N VAL A 1019 53.55 -34.09 -8.31
CA VAL A 1019 53.98 -32.89 -7.58
C VAL A 1019 53.42 -32.88 -6.17
N TYR A 1020 54.26 -32.60 -5.18
CA TYR A 1020 53.86 -32.31 -3.81
C TYR A 1020 54.48 -30.98 -3.36
N LEU A 1021 53.62 -29.99 -3.18
CA LEU A 1021 53.97 -28.59 -3.09
C LEU A 1021 53.55 -28.02 -1.74
N PHE A 1022 54.41 -27.20 -1.14
CA PHE A 1022 54.17 -26.53 0.15
C PHE A 1022 54.32 -25.01 0.01
N ALA A 1023 53.52 -24.24 0.73
CA ALA A 1023 53.53 -22.77 0.74
C ALA A 1023 53.30 -22.23 2.16
N GLY A 1024 53.74 -20.99 2.41
CA GLY A 1024 53.58 -20.29 3.68
C GLY A 1024 54.87 -19.74 4.28
N SER A 1025 54.71 -18.74 5.15
CA SER A 1025 55.78 -18.11 5.93
C SER A 1025 55.44 -18.01 7.42
N LYS A 1026 56.45 -17.70 8.24
CA LYS A 1026 56.25 -17.44 9.68
C LYS A 1026 55.48 -16.14 9.94
N GLU A 1027 55.48 -15.19 9.01
CA GLU A 1027 54.67 -13.96 9.13
C GLU A 1027 53.18 -14.22 8.88
N GLU A 1028 52.83 -15.21 8.04
CA GLU A 1028 51.43 -15.57 7.75
C GLU A 1028 50.80 -16.47 8.82
N GLY A 1029 51.60 -17.11 9.68
CA GLY A 1029 51.13 -18.02 10.73
C GLY A 1029 50.48 -19.32 10.21
N ALA A 1030 50.65 -19.64 8.93
CA ALA A 1030 49.92 -20.72 8.26
C ALA A 1030 50.77 -21.46 7.21
N VAL A 1031 50.38 -22.71 6.94
CA VAL A 1031 50.91 -23.58 5.88
C VAL A 1031 49.76 -23.97 4.96
N ALA A 1032 50.01 -24.00 3.66
CA ALA A 1032 49.19 -24.73 2.70
C ALA A 1032 50.04 -25.80 2.02
N HIS A 1033 49.44 -26.95 1.74
CA HIS A 1033 50.10 -28.03 0.99
C HIS A 1033 49.14 -28.66 -0.03
N GLY A 1034 49.68 -29.11 -1.16
CA GLY A 1034 48.90 -29.68 -2.25
C GLY A 1034 49.69 -30.72 -3.02
N VAL A 1035 49.10 -31.90 -3.19
CA VAL A 1035 49.68 -33.06 -3.87
C VAL A 1035 48.81 -33.49 -5.04
N TYR A 1036 49.46 -33.78 -6.17
CA TYR A 1036 48.90 -34.47 -7.33
C TYR A 1036 49.79 -35.66 -7.67
N VAL A 1037 49.24 -36.87 -7.62
CA VAL A 1037 49.95 -38.10 -8.01
C VAL A 1037 49.71 -38.39 -9.49
N GLY A 1038 50.77 -38.34 -10.28
CA GLY A 1038 50.77 -38.69 -11.70
C GLY A 1038 50.69 -40.19 -11.92
N THR A 1039 50.35 -40.60 -13.14
CA THR A 1039 50.10 -42.01 -13.52
C THR A 1039 51.29 -42.92 -13.25
N HIS A 1040 52.52 -42.41 -13.34
CA HIS A 1040 53.75 -43.15 -13.02
C HIS A 1040 53.76 -43.66 -11.58
N LEU A 1041 53.66 -42.77 -10.59
CA LEU A 1041 53.65 -43.17 -9.18
C LEU A 1041 52.33 -43.83 -8.75
N ALA A 1042 51.20 -43.46 -9.37
CA ALA A 1042 49.93 -44.17 -9.16
C ALA A 1042 50.02 -45.66 -9.54
N SER A 1043 50.69 -45.99 -10.66
CA SER A 1043 50.95 -47.39 -11.07
C SER A 1043 51.84 -48.18 -10.10
N GLN A 1044 52.60 -47.48 -9.24
CA GLN A 1044 53.49 -48.05 -8.24
C GLN A 1044 52.81 -48.11 -6.84
N GLY A 1045 51.51 -47.83 -6.76
CA GLY A 1045 50.73 -47.93 -5.52
C GLY A 1045 50.89 -46.74 -4.57
N VAL A 1046 51.34 -45.59 -5.06
CA VAL A 1046 51.28 -44.30 -4.36
C VAL A 1046 49.89 -43.69 -4.53
N THR A 1047 49.30 -43.15 -3.47
CA THR A 1047 48.06 -42.37 -3.52
C THR A 1047 48.25 -41.00 -2.86
N ALA A 1048 47.50 -40.00 -3.32
CA ALA A 1048 47.58 -38.65 -2.76
C ALA A 1048 47.12 -38.61 -1.30
N GLU A 1049 46.13 -39.44 -0.93
CA GLU A 1049 45.67 -39.63 0.45
C GLU A 1049 46.76 -40.14 1.41
N GLN A 1050 47.44 -41.24 1.08
CA GLN A 1050 48.47 -41.80 1.97
C GLN A 1050 49.62 -40.82 2.19
N TRP A 1051 50.02 -40.11 1.13
CA TRP A 1051 51.15 -39.19 1.14
C TRP A 1051 50.81 -37.81 1.73
N ALA A 1052 49.56 -37.36 1.63
CA ALA A 1052 49.08 -36.17 2.34
C ALA A 1052 48.91 -36.45 3.85
N ALA A 1053 48.44 -37.65 4.21
CA ALA A 1053 48.26 -38.07 5.60
C ALA A 1053 49.59 -38.12 6.37
N SER A 1054 50.67 -38.65 5.76
CA SER A 1054 51.98 -38.77 6.41
C SER A 1054 52.69 -37.45 6.75
N VAL A 1055 52.13 -36.30 6.32
CA VAL A 1055 52.72 -34.97 6.53
C VAL A 1055 51.76 -33.99 7.22
N SER A 1056 50.44 -34.20 7.09
CA SER A 1056 49.41 -33.28 7.60
C SER A 1056 49.60 -32.92 9.08
N GLU A 1057 49.92 -33.89 9.94
CA GLU A 1057 50.07 -33.67 11.38
C GLU A 1057 51.34 -32.86 11.74
N ILE A 1058 52.42 -33.03 10.96
CA ILE A 1058 53.71 -32.36 11.17
C ILE A 1058 53.57 -30.85 11.00
N ILE A 1059 52.88 -30.41 9.95
CA ILE A 1059 52.56 -29.00 9.69
C ILE A 1059 51.38 -28.48 10.54
N GLY A 1060 50.85 -29.28 11.47
CA GLY A 1060 49.74 -28.91 12.36
C GLY A 1060 48.41 -28.74 11.62
N GLY A 1061 48.10 -29.63 10.68
CA GLY A 1061 47.00 -29.48 9.74
C GLY A 1061 46.23 -30.76 9.41
N ARG A 1062 45.36 -30.67 8.40
CA ARG A 1062 44.63 -31.79 7.79
C ARG A 1062 44.46 -31.57 6.28
N SER A 1063 44.56 -32.65 5.51
CA SER A 1063 44.29 -32.66 4.07
C SER A 1063 42.92 -33.25 3.71
N GLY A 1064 42.25 -32.68 2.71
CA GLY A 1064 41.06 -33.22 2.05
C GLY A 1064 41.24 -33.32 0.53
N GLY A 1065 40.20 -33.77 -0.20
CA GLY A 1065 40.22 -33.86 -1.67
C GLY A 1065 39.66 -35.20 -2.19
N LYS A 1066 40.06 -35.58 -3.41
CA LYS A 1066 39.74 -36.84 -4.07
C LYS A 1066 40.91 -37.24 -4.96
N GLU A 1067 41.28 -38.52 -4.96
CA GLU A 1067 42.32 -39.05 -5.85
C GLU A 1067 42.09 -38.60 -7.31
N PRO A 1068 43.14 -38.18 -8.05
CA PRO A 1068 44.56 -38.21 -7.69
C PRO A 1068 45.09 -36.96 -6.95
N VAL A 1069 44.24 -36.15 -6.32
CA VAL A 1069 44.61 -34.86 -5.70
C VAL A 1069 44.17 -34.73 -4.24
N ARG A 1070 45.08 -34.29 -3.37
CA ARG A 1070 44.76 -33.83 -2.01
C ARG A 1070 45.36 -32.45 -1.74
N GLN A 1071 44.67 -31.65 -0.93
CA GLN A 1071 45.08 -30.32 -0.51
C GLN A 1071 44.71 -30.11 0.95
N GLY A 1072 45.49 -29.32 1.68
CA GLY A 1072 45.25 -29.05 3.09
C GLY A 1072 45.88 -27.75 3.57
N GLN A 1073 45.59 -27.41 4.82
CA GLN A 1073 46.21 -26.30 5.54
C GLN A 1073 46.57 -26.74 6.96
N GLY A 1074 47.59 -26.09 7.53
CA GLY A 1074 48.09 -26.33 8.88
C GLY A 1074 48.64 -25.05 9.53
N THR A 1075 48.87 -25.10 10.84
CA THR A 1075 49.17 -23.91 11.67
C THR A 1075 50.63 -23.78 12.11
N LYS A 1076 51.55 -24.62 11.60
CA LYS A 1076 52.98 -24.62 11.97
C LYS A 1076 53.90 -24.26 10.80
N PRO A 1077 54.01 -22.98 10.39
CA PRO A 1077 54.92 -22.55 9.31
C PRO A 1077 56.41 -22.77 9.61
N GLU A 1078 56.78 -23.00 10.87
CA GLU A 1078 58.11 -23.46 11.28
C GLU A 1078 58.43 -24.91 10.86
N ASN A 1079 57.42 -25.75 10.63
CA ASN A 1079 57.56 -27.16 10.30
C ASN A 1079 57.43 -27.46 8.79
N ILE A 1080 57.40 -26.45 7.92
CA ILE A 1080 57.27 -26.66 6.46
C ILE A 1080 58.41 -27.52 5.92
N ASP A 1081 59.64 -27.24 6.35
CA ASP A 1081 60.83 -27.88 5.78
C ASP A 1081 60.97 -29.34 6.29
N GLU A 1082 60.58 -29.62 7.54
CA GLU A 1082 60.37 -30.97 8.10
C GLU A 1082 59.27 -31.75 7.34
N GLY A 1083 58.21 -31.05 6.92
CA GLY A 1083 57.14 -31.61 6.10
C GLY A 1083 57.60 -31.99 4.68
N VAL A 1084 58.46 -31.17 4.06
CA VAL A 1084 59.10 -31.46 2.76
C VAL A 1084 60.06 -32.65 2.87
N GLU A 1085 60.85 -32.72 3.93
CA GLU A 1085 61.74 -33.86 4.19
C GLU A 1085 60.94 -35.15 4.39
N THR A 1086 59.90 -35.11 5.24
CA THR A 1086 59.03 -36.27 5.50
C THR A 1086 58.28 -36.73 4.26
N ALA A 1087 57.76 -35.80 3.44
CA ALA A 1087 57.16 -36.13 2.15
C ALA A 1087 58.16 -36.87 1.24
N THR A 1088 59.40 -36.38 1.17
CA THR A 1088 60.45 -36.98 0.33
C THR A 1088 60.85 -38.36 0.84
N LYS A 1089 61.10 -38.50 2.15
CA LYS A 1089 61.47 -39.76 2.79
C LYS A 1089 60.39 -40.83 2.65
N TRP A 1090 59.13 -40.49 2.91
CA TRP A 1090 58.00 -41.41 2.77
C TRP A 1090 57.90 -41.96 1.34
N LEU A 1091 58.16 -41.13 0.32
CA LEU A 1091 58.16 -41.56 -1.07
C LEU A 1091 59.31 -42.54 -1.36
N ASN A 1092 60.53 -42.23 -0.90
CA ASN A 1092 61.69 -43.11 -1.09
C ASN A 1092 61.47 -44.48 -0.42
N GLU A 1093 60.97 -44.50 0.83
CA GLU A 1093 60.62 -45.74 1.54
C GLU A 1093 59.54 -46.54 0.82
N LYS A 1094 58.51 -45.87 0.27
CA LYS A 1094 57.43 -46.49 -0.51
C LYS A 1094 57.92 -47.09 -1.83
N LEU A 1095 58.92 -46.46 -2.47
CA LEU A 1095 59.51 -46.90 -3.74
C LEU A 1095 60.73 -47.85 -3.59
N LYS A 1096 61.29 -47.97 -2.37
CA LYS A 1096 62.54 -48.70 -2.06
C LYS A 1096 63.77 -48.14 -2.79
N LEU A 1097 63.88 -46.80 -2.81
CA LEU A 1097 65.01 -46.04 -3.34
C LEU A 1097 66.06 -45.73 -2.26
#